data_AF-A0A3E2VNT8-F1
#
_entry.id   AF-A0A3E2VNT8-F1
#
_cell.length_a   1.000
_cell.length_b   1.000
_cell.length_c   1.000
_cell.angle_alpha   90.00
_cell.angle_beta   90.00
_cell.angle_gamma   90.00
#
_symmetry.space_group_name_H-M   'P 1'
#
loop_
_entity.id
_entity.type
_entity.pdbx_description
1 polymer ?
#
loop_
_entity_poly.entity_id
_entity_poly.type
_entity_poly.pdbx_seq_one_letter_code
_entity_poly.pdbx_strand_id
1 'polypeptide(L)'
;MISKGTKVKLSLMLIVALTVSIGSGTIFSQGTFSETFHDSQKTTQQEGALTDVQEQENSRAVQQVDAVKNQQEPVTEREEQQPLQREAVAAAAEDNAVTPAREDYEINGTTLQHLKVSYIENLTAEQKQNIHVVIPSGINCIDAHAFDTSYLGFSNNIFRECRFISLDLSQATELKEIGSYAFNGCSSMVGDLILPQRVETISSYAFHNAGFNGTLVMPNTLTTIGANAFRQGELYQGLQGDIVLPEKLTTLGAAAFSGQKAITGVVLPINLTALPDSVFRNTGLCGVLTIPENIRSIGKNTFSGTALQSVYLPAGITIVDGAFDTSQSPYVICKDKAEYERLTSVHTKFKITYETMVRFEDGKSGVYDTIKRLYNQPYNVMKQDNGCWETNAAYTFPSVQYDERMKWAAAADGVAEIKVTDTVETDTLYAALIYEDPKATYSNDIDKVYDGNDIALSVKAEHPYASTLDKAKEGDVVFYYWWNWETISQVEYILKGWGEDTYKFHDIRAPFAISCRVTVQAYRIKNNKTTLFYTTRHSFKVDVRPSQSSVHPQFDKDCDLDTGLPDIRLQDGDTPGTLRWDEGQNPQLGTHSYTWTFTPEKNAEGQYNYKEAKGTADITFNRYQAMHIQKTAHGQIQADTKKPVQGRNVVLTFVPEKGYHLTSVQINKAEYVEEVKNNRLSLLVQEDLDIQAVFEKIKAADIQEDVAKLPQTTEPLNKEQQQTVLEILSEYTQMDDESAQLDDKVKEELLEAMQRHPQIIFEMDQQQIHASSLTSLLDEVKHDDIFCLQEEARAKLRIHMDVRETANSDDRSFLEKQVKRDGLTLASCYDVKLLKTLTADAEERTAEVRQLSKPILLTFALPQKLTAPDGVNREFYILRIHENADGTQRIDLLEPVQRAEDEISVYSDRFSAYAIAYRDSLIQTNEDPDNALEAQKEAYVITAEKNGQGTITPQGAIQIKAGAQAVFTFVPAQGYHVQDVLVDGKSQGRLNSYTFPAVDKNHTIQVTFEKDAAKAENIKHEQTTASTEQTSPHEKSQTAADTFDSARNEHWILAGLVSVLALLCIGIRRFNRK
;
A
#
# COMPACT_ATOMS: atom_id res chain seq x y z
N MET A 1 15.46 10.56 -21.12
CA MET A 1 16.89 10.98 -21.14
C MET A 1 17.63 10.16 -20.07
N ILE A 2 18.66 9.38 -20.42
CA ILE A 2 20.10 9.75 -20.36
C ILE A 2 20.53 10.16 -18.92
N SER A 3 21.47 9.49 -18.22
CA SER A 3 22.12 8.18 -18.47
C SER A 3 22.95 7.65 -17.29
N LYS A 4 23.11 6.31 -17.22
CA LYS A 4 24.30 5.54 -16.75
C LYS A 4 24.83 5.67 -15.30
N GLY A 5 24.91 4.50 -14.64
CA GLY A 5 26.02 4.10 -13.74
C GLY A 5 25.61 3.64 -12.33
N THR A 6 26.11 2.54 -11.75
CA THR A 6 26.94 1.42 -12.27
C THR A 6 26.66 0.15 -11.44
N LYS A 7 26.74 -1.05 -12.05
CA LYS A 7 26.52 -2.35 -11.37
C LYS A 7 27.83 -3.05 -10.95
N VAL A 8 27.93 -3.50 -9.69
CA VAL A 8 28.76 -4.63 -9.21
C VAL A 8 27.96 -5.24 -8.02
N LYS A 9 27.43 -6.47 -8.02
CA LYS A 9 28.07 -7.83 -7.95
C LYS A 9 28.89 -8.06 -6.67
N LEU A 10 29.01 -9.28 -6.11
CA LEU A 10 28.18 -10.50 -6.09
C LEU A 10 28.80 -11.47 -5.04
N SER A 11 28.01 -12.45 -4.57
CA SER A 11 28.43 -13.65 -3.82
C SER A 11 28.90 -13.44 -2.35
N LEU A 12 28.49 -14.22 -1.33
CA LEU A 12 28.08 -15.65 -1.17
C LEU A 12 29.27 -16.58 -0.87
N MET A 13 29.01 -17.57 0.01
CA MET A 13 29.86 -18.67 0.50
C MET A 13 30.77 -18.39 1.71
N LEU A 14 31.01 -19.33 2.65
CA LEU A 14 30.21 -20.48 3.15
C LEU A 14 30.88 -21.06 4.43
N ILE A 15 30.21 -22.01 5.09
CA ILE A 15 30.80 -23.18 5.80
C ILE A 15 31.38 -23.01 7.23
N VAL A 16 30.76 -23.82 8.12
CA VAL A 16 31.29 -24.58 9.28
C VAL A 16 31.75 -23.88 10.58
N ALA A 17 31.18 -24.44 11.65
CA ALA A 17 31.35 -24.15 13.06
C ALA A 17 32.78 -24.30 13.63
N LEU A 18 33.04 -23.51 14.68
CA LEU A 18 33.62 -24.02 15.93
C LEU A 18 33.27 -23.08 17.10
N THR A 19 33.02 -23.64 18.28
CA THR A 19 32.83 -22.88 19.52
C THR A 19 34.16 -22.72 20.25
N VAL A 20 34.62 -21.49 20.50
CA VAL A 20 35.44 -21.14 21.68
C VAL A 20 35.42 -19.63 21.94
N SER A 21 35.61 -19.27 23.21
CA SER A 21 35.45 -17.96 23.83
C SER A 21 36.52 -16.88 23.56
N ILE A 22 36.12 -15.62 23.80
CA ILE A 22 36.89 -14.49 24.37
C ILE A 22 37.98 -13.82 23.50
N GLY A 23 38.03 -12.47 23.54
CA GLY A 23 39.32 -11.77 23.60
C GLY A 23 39.50 -10.41 22.89
N SER A 24 38.88 -9.35 23.44
CA SER A 24 39.40 -7.97 23.56
C SER A 24 40.39 -7.34 22.55
N GLY A 25 40.12 -6.08 22.18
CA GLY A 25 41.08 -5.06 21.73
C GLY A 25 40.46 -3.67 21.97
N THR A 26 41.17 -2.61 22.33
CA THR A 26 42.61 -2.23 22.22
C THR A 26 42.99 -1.40 23.48
N ILE A 27 44.23 -1.00 23.83
CA ILE A 27 45.60 -0.99 23.25
C ILE A 27 46.55 -0.84 24.49
N PHE A 28 47.87 -1.09 24.58
CA PHE A 28 49.08 -1.43 23.79
C PHE A 28 50.06 -2.15 24.79
N SER A 29 51.28 -2.67 24.53
CA SER A 29 52.07 -3.05 23.33
C SER A 29 53.33 -3.83 23.77
N GLN A 30 53.68 -4.91 23.05
CA GLN A 30 54.98 -5.64 23.11
C GLN A 30 55.35 -6.34 24.45
N GLY A 31 55.99 -7.52 24.46
CA GLY A 31 56.30 -8.43 23.36
C GLY A 31 57.07 -9.70 23.80
N THR A 32 56.98 -10.77 23.00
CA THR A 32 57.74 -12.05 23.02
C THR A 32 57.77 -12.87 24.35
N PHE A 33 57.16 -14.06 24.41
CA PHE A 33 57.54 -15.40 23.84
C PHE A 33 58.58 -16.19 24.66
N SER A 34 58.15 -17.28 25.32
CA SER A 34 58.57 -18.68 25.02
C SER A 34 58.09 -19.66 26.11
N GLU A 35 57.62 -20.84 25.71
CA GLU A 35 57.61 -22.03 26.57
C GLU A 35 59.00 -22.71 26.54
N THR A 36 59.36 -23.49 27.57
CA THR A 36 59.67 -24.95 27.48
C THR A 36 60.36 -25.48 28.74
N PHE A 37 60.30 -26.81 28.94
CA PHE A 37 61.09 -27.55 29.94
C PHE A 37 62.58 -27.61 29.59
N HIS A 38 63.50 -27.42 30.55
CA HIS A 38 64.33 -28.55 31.07
C HIS A 38 65.22 -28.21 32.27
N ASP A 39 65.22 -29.14 33.23
CA ASP A 39 66.32 -29.74 34.01
C ASP A 39 67.49 -28.94 34.65
N SER A 40 67.83 -29.40 35.86
CA SER A 40 69.16 -29.47 36.50
C SER A 40 69.79 -28.29 37.27
N GLN A 41 70.08 -28.59 38.53
CA GLN A 41 71.31 -28.29 39.31
C GLN A 41 71.70 -26.86 39.75
N LYS A 42 71.54 -26.65 41.07
CA LYS A 42 72.62 -26.44 42.08
C LYS A 42 72.97 -25.02 42.62
N THR A 43 73.03 -25.03 43.96
CA THR A 43 73.97 -24.36 44.89
C THR A 43 73.92 -22.84 45.17
N THR A 44 73.32 -22.54 46.32
CA THR A 44 73.95 -21.86 47.49
C THR A 44 74.37 -20.38 47.38
N GLN A 45 73.67 -19.49 48.11
CA GLN A 45 74.06 -18.95 49.44
C GLN A 45 72.85 -18.19 50.07
N GLN A 46 72.49 -18.44 51.35
CA GLN A 46 72.77 -17.60 52.55
C GLN A 46 72.34 -16.12 52.41
N GLU A 47 71.65 -15.44 53.34
CA GLU A 47 71.06 -15.69 54.68
C GLU A 47 70.14 -14.47 54.97
N GLY A 48 69.09 -14.44 55.82
CA GLY A 48 68.34 -15.39 56.66
C GLY A 48 66.94 -14.77 56.97
N ALA A 49 65.87 -15.53 57.26
CA ALA A 49 65.54 -16.17 58.54
C ALA A 49 65.05 -15.17 59.63
N LEU A 50 63.89 -15.27 60.30
CA LEU A 50 62.69 -16.17 60.27
C LEU A 50 61.41 -15.31 60.58
N THR A 51 60.14 -15.76 60.72
CA THR A 51 59.48 -17.09 60.77
C THR A 51 57.98 -16.94 60.41
N ASP A 52 57.41 -17.91 59.67
CA ASP A 52 56.27 -18.81 60.01
C ASP A 52 55.03 -18.27 60.78
N VAL A 53 53.79 -18.73 60.58
CA VAL A 53 53.13 -19.73 59.68
C VAL A 53 51.62 -19.36 59.66
N GLN A 54 50.83 -19.44 58.57
CA GLN A 54 50.10 -20.62 58.02
C GLN A 54 49.17 -21.33 59.05
N GLU A 55 48.07 -22.02 58.72
CA GLU A 55 47.62 -22.60 57.44
C GLU A 55 46.10 -22.92 57.44
N GLN A 56 45.47 -22.93 56.24
CA GLN A 56 44.39 -23.85 55.79
C GLN A 56 43.00 -23.91 56.52
N GLU A 57 41.89 -24.41 55.93
CA GLU A 57 41.66 -25.01 54.59
C GLU A 57 40.24 -24.77 53.95
N ASN A 58 40.14 -25.16 52.67
CA ASN A 58 39.04 -25.34 51.69
C ASN A 58 37.59 -25.65 52.17
N SER A 59 36.49 -25.29 51.46
CA SER A 59 36.01 -25.65 50.07
C SER A 59 35.57 -27.12 49.94
N ARG A 60 34.50 -27.56 49.21
CA ARG A 60 33.51 -27.01 48.22
C ARG A 60 32.21 -27.89 48.31
N ALA A 61 30.98 -27.42 48.07
CA ALA A 61 30.17 -27.45 46.82
C ALA A 61 30.17 -28.82 46.05
N VAL A 62 29.10 -29.34 45.38
CA VAL A 62 28.25 -28.77 44.30
C VAL A 62 26.98 -29.66 43.97
N GLN A 63 25.85 -29.03 43.53
CA GLN A 63 24.71 -29.52 42.67
C GLN A 63 23.49 -30.39 43.14
N GLN A 64 22.50 -30.45 42.23
CA GLN A 64 21.05 -30.79 42.36
C GLN A 64 20.65 -32.06 41.55
N VAL A 65 19.51 -32.69 41.87
CA VAL A 65 18.60 -33.38 40.90
C VAL A 65 17.15 -33.37 41.44
N ASP A 66 16.14 -33.18 40.56
CA ASP A 66 14.70 -33.35 40.85
C ASP A 66 14.15 -34.70 40.35
N ALA A 67 13.31 -35.42 41.14
CA ALA A 67 12.27 -36.36 40.65
C ALA A 67 11.37 -37.03 41.74
N VAL A 68 10.25 -36.38 42.10
CA VAL A 68 8.88 -36.94 42.23
C VAL A 68 8.64 -38.43 42.64
N LYS A 69 7.93 -38.62 43.79
CA LYS A 69 7.14 -39.81 44.26
C LYS A 69 7.95 -41.05 44.76
N ASN A 70 7.46 -41.87 45.71
CA ASN A 70 6.09 -42.02 46.24
C ASN A 70 6.01 -42.54 47.71
N GLN A 71 5.04 -42.02 48.48
CA GLN A 71 4.21 -42.68 49.53
C GLN A 71 4.77 -43.21 50.89
N GLN A 72 4.01 -42.84 51.95
CA GLN A 72 3.78 -43.50 53.27
C GLN A 72 4.94 -43.55 54.30
N GLU A 73 4.75 -43.36 55.62
CA GLU A 73 3.60 -42.91 56.44
C GLU A 73 4.12 -42.24 57.76
N PRO A 74 3.30 -41.59 58.63
CA PRO A 74 3.78 -40.59 59.60
C PRO A 74 4.16 -41.13 60.99
N VAL A 75 5.03 -40.40 61.71
CA VAL A 75 5.22 -40.49 63.17
C VAL A 75 5.38 -39.09 63.79
N THR A 76 4.83 -38.94 64.99
CA THR A 76 4.69 -37.68 65.76
C THR A 76 5.96 -37.26 66.55
N GLU A 77 5.99 -35.99 66.93
CA GLU A 77 6.63 -35.37 68.13
C GLU A 77 7.75 -36.12 68.87
N ARG A 78 8.90 -35.43 69.03
CA ARG A 78 9.71 -35.52 70.26
C ARG A 78 10.21 -34.15 70.73
N GLU A 79 9.97 -33.93 72.02
CA GLU A 79 10.08 -32.68 72.78
C GLU A 79 11.47 -32.02 72.73
N GLU A 80 11.49 -30.69 72.64
CA GLU A 80 12.64 -29.88 73.04
C GLU A 80 12.74 -29.82 74.58
N GLN A 81 13.96 -29.90 75.12
CA GLN A 81 14.16 -29.87 76.58
C GLN A 81 14.07 -28.44 77.12
N GLN A 82 13.10 -28.21 78.02
CA GLN A 82 12.91 -26.92 78.69
C GLN A 82 14.11 -26.56 79.59
N PRO A 83 14.48 -25.26 79.69
CA PRO A 83 15.30 -24.78 80.79
C PRO A 83 14.48 -24.85 82.08
N LEU A 84 14.95 -25.66 83.04
CA LEU A 84 14.27 -25.91 84.32
C LEU A 84 14.02 -24.64 85.15
N GLN A 85 12.86 -24.61 85.82
CA GLN A 85 12.48 -23.59 86.79
C GLN A 85 13.55 -23.41 87.88
N ARG A 86 14.04 -22.19 88.09
CA ARG A 86 15.01 -21.86 89.17
C ARG A 86 14.39 -21.17 90.39
N GLU A 87 13.10 -20.85 90.36
CA GLU A 87 12.38 -20.19 91.46
C GLU A 87 12.13 -21.15 92.65
N ALA A 88 12.12 -22.47 92.41
CA ALA A 88 11.79 -23.49 93.40
C ALA A 88 12.88 -23.76 94.47
N VAL A 89 14.02 -23.06 94.44
CA VAL A 89 15.16 -23.30 95.36
C VAL A 89 15.20 -22.33 96.55
N ALA A 90 14.51 -21.18 96.46
CA ALA A 90 14.61 -20.12 97.48
C ALA A 90 14.09 -20.55 98.87
N ALA A 91 13.05 -21.38 98.94
CA ALA A 91 12.36 -21.74 100.18
C ALA A 91 13.03 -22.87 101.00
N ALA A 92 14.23 -23.33 100.62
CA ALA A 92 14.92 -24.46 101.27
C ALA A 92 16.38 -24.13 101.67
N ALA A 93 16.79 -22.86 101.60
CA ALA A 93 18.19 -22.44 101.78
C ALA A 93 18.53 -21.87 103.17
N GLU A 94 17.54 -21.41 103.94
CA GLU A 94 17.78 -20.61 105.16
C GLU A 94 18.45 -21.41 106.30
N ASP A 95 18.16 -22.72 106.43
CA ASP A 95 18.62 -23.58 107.54
C ASP A 95 20.13 -23.92 107.49
N ASN A 96 20.80 -23.60 106.39
CA ASN A 96 22.21 -23.93 106.12
C ASN A 96 23.04 -22.71 105.65
N ALA A 97 22.47 -21.51 105.65
CA ALA A 97 23.13 -20.31 105.16
C ALA A 97 24.20 -19.80 106.16
N VAL A 98 25.36 -19.40 105.65
CA VAL A 98 26.49 -18.93 106.48
C VAL A 98 26.91 -17.51 106.14
N THR A 99 27.22 -16.72 107.18
CA THR A 99 27.76 -15.37 107.07
C THR A 99 29.15 -15.35 107.71
N PRO A 100 30.24 -15.03 106.98
CA PRO A 100 31.57 -14.95 107.56
C PRO A 100 31.71 -13.75 108.51
N ALA A 101 32.33 -13.95 109.66
CA ALA A 101 32.67 -12.91 110.62
C ALA A 101 33.95 -12.17 110.21
N ARG A 102 34.34 -11.10 110.93
CA ARG A 102 35.51 -10.28 110.58
C ARG A 102 36.80 -11.12 110.55
N GLU A 103 36.90 -12.04 111.49
CA GLU A 103 37.99 -12.99 111.70
C GLU A 103 38.12 -14.04 110.59
N ASP A 104 37.08 -14.28 109.79
CA ASP A 104 37.09 -15.26 108.69
C ASP A 104 37.71 -14.69 107.39
N TYR A 105 37.85 -13.36 107.30
CA TYR A 105 38.52 -12.69 106.20
C TYR A 105 40.03 -12.58 106.43
N GLU A 106 40.79 -12.70 105.35
CA GLU A 106 42.21 -12.33 105.30
C GLU A 106 42.29 -10.84 104.92
N ILE A 107 42.91 -10.03 105.79
CA ILE A 107 42.91 -8.56 105.66
C ILE A 107 44.34 -8.04 105.86
N ASN A 108 44.92 -7.45 104.81
CA ASN A 108 46.23 -6.82 104.83
C ASN A 108 46.08 -5.32 105.07
N GLY A 109 46.29 -4.87 106.30
CA GLY A 109 46.09 -3.47 106.71
C GLY A 109 44.62 -3.06 106.63
N THR A 110 44.24 -2.38 105.53
CA THR A 110 42.85 -1.99 105.23
C THR A 110 42.30 -2.62 103.95
N THR A 111 43.04 -3.57 103.35
CA THR A 111 42.65 -4.26 102.12
C THR A 111 42.17 -5.68 102.45
N LEU A 112 40.93 -6.00 102.09
CA LEU A 112 40.38 -7.35 102.20
C LEU A 112 40.94 -8.18 101.04
N GLN A 113 41.69 -9.23 101.33
CA GLN A 113 42.34 -10.09 100.34
C GLN A 113 41.36 -11.13 99.78
N HIS A 114 40.75 -11.93 100.67
CA HIS A 114 39.78 -12.99 100.37
C HIS A 114 39.25 -13.59 101.69
N LEU A 115 38.36 -14.58 101.62
CA LEU A 115 38.06 -15.45 102.76
C LEU A 115 39.22 -16.41 103.06
N LYS A 116 39.46 -16.72 104.33
CA LYS A 116 40.55 -17.63 104.75
C LYS A 116 40.31 -19.06 104.26
N VAL A 117 41.37 -19.72 103.80
CA VAL A 117 41.35 -21.13 103.40
C VAL A 117 40.74 -22.01 104.50
N SER A 118 41.18 -21.80 105.75
CA SER A 118 40.70 -22.53 106.93
C SER A 118 39.24 -22.25 107.30
N TYR A 119 38.61 -21.17 106.82
CA TYR A 119 37.18 -20.98 106.96
C TYR A 119 36.44 -21.87 105.95
N ILE A 120 36.83 -21.79 104.68
CA ILE A 120 36.23 -22.54 103.56
C ILE A 120 36.39 -24.07 103.72
N GLU A 121 37.51 -24.54 104.27
CA GLU A 121 37.75 -25.96 104.57
C GLU A 121 36.89 -26.50 105.72
N ASN A 122 36.41 -25.63 106.62
CA ASN A 122 35.52 -26.00 107.72
C ASN A 122 34.02 -25.96 107.35
N LEU A 123 33.65 -25.41 106.20
CA LEU A 123 32.26 -25.37 105.73
C LEU A 123 31.82 -26.74 105.14
N THR A 124 30.58 -27.16 105.45
CA THR A 124 29.96 -28.31 104.76
C THR A 124 29.73 -28.01 103.28
N ALA A 125 29.52 -29.05 102.47
CA ALA A 125 29.16 -28.87 101.05
C ALA A 125 27.87 -28.06 100.86
N GLU A 126 26.92 -28.13 101.81
CA GLU A 126 25.66 -27.38 101.77
C GLU A 126 25.86 -25.91 102.19
N GLN A 127 26.71 -25.65 103.20
CA GLN A 127 27.08 -24.29 103.61
C GLN A 127 27.91 -23.57 102.54
N LYS A 128 28.84 -24.27 101.88
CA LYS A 128 29.56 -23.75 100.70
C LYS A 128 28.62 -23.27 99.59
N GLN A 129 27.42 -23.85 99.49
CA GLN A 129 26.41 -23.44 98.50
C GLN A 129 25.55 -22.23 98.91
N ASN A 130 25.67 -21.72 100.13
CA ASN A 130 24.79 -20.69 100.70
C ASN A 130 25.56 -19.64 101.52
N ILE A 131 26.56 -18.98 100.92
CA ILE A 131 27.39 -17.98 101.61
C ILE A 131 26.85 -16.56 101.39
N HIS A 132 26.49 -15.86 102.47
CA HIS A 132 26.20 -14.43 102.48
C HIS A 132 27.48 -13.64 102.76
N VAL A 133 27.94 -12.80 101.82
CA VAL A 133 29.14 -11.98 102.02
C VAL A 133 28.75 -10.68 102.70
N VAL A 134 29.37 -10.35 103.85
CA VAL A 134 29.20 -9.07 104.56
C VAL A 134 30.58 -8.43 104.72
N ILE A 135 30.85 -7.34 104.00
CA ILE A 135 32.17 -6.70 104.03
C ILE A 135 32.30 -5.87 105.32
N PRO A 136 33.28 -6.17 106.19
CA PRO A 136 33.37 -5.55 107.51
C PRO A 136 33.85 -4.09 107.46
N SER A 137 33.60 -3.35 108.55
CA SER A 137 33.97 -1.95 108.67
C SER A 137 35.49 -1.67 108.68
N GLY A 138 35.89 -0.50 108.20
CA GLY A 138 37.30 -0.10 108.10
C GLY A 138 38.10 -0.75 106.96
N ILE A 139 37.42 -1.46 106.05
CA ILE A 139 37.99 -1.86 104.76
C ILE A 139 37.96 -0.67 103.79
N ASN A 140 39.12 -0.32 103.23
CA ASN A 140 39.28 0.73 102.22
C ASN A 140 39.28 0.16 100.79
N CYS A 141 39.71 -1.10 100.62
CA CYS A 141 39.83 -1.75 99.32
C CYS A 141 39.45 -3.24 99.44
N ILE A 142 38.73 -3.78 98.46
CA ILE A 142 38.57 -5.22 98.24
C ILE A 142 39.53 -5.59 97.11
N ASP A 143 40.44 -6.53 97.33
CA ASP A 143 41.51 -6.82 96.37
C ASP A 143 41.02 -7.57 95.12
N ALA A 144 41.91 -7.70 94.13
CA ALA A 144 41.65 -8.46 92.93
C ALA A 144 41.37 -9.94 93.22
N HIS A 145 40.38 -10.50 92.54
CA HIS A 145 39.90 -11.89 92.68
C HIS A 145 39.41 -12.32 94.09
N ALA A 146 39.14 -11.39 95.02
CA ALA A 146 38.84 -11.68 96.43
C ALA A 146 37.73 -12.74 96.69
N PHE A 147 36.75 -12.84 95.79
CA PHE A 147 35.65 -13.81 95.80
C PHE A 147 35.44 -14.47 94.42
N ASP A 148 36.46 -14.53 93.55
CA ASP A 148 36.34 -15.02 92.18
C ASP A 148 36.16 -16.54 92.09
N THR A 149 34.94 -16.96 91.76
CA THR A 149 34.56 -18.39 91.65
C THR A 149 35.03 -19.04 90.33
N SER A 150 35.58 -18.24 89.40
CA SER A 150 35.92 -18.65 88.04
C SER A 150 37.42 -18.61 87.72
N TYR A 151 38.24 -17.94 88.54
CA TYR A 151 39.68 -17.82 88.36
C TYR A 151 40.41 -19.18 88.34
N LEU A 152 41.44 -19.31 87.51
CA LEU A 152 42.23 -20.55 87.37
C LEU A 152 43.72 -20.37 87.75
N GLY A 153 44.12 -19.18 88.21
CA GLY A 153 45.54 -18.86 88.47
C GLY A 153 46.09 -19.30 89.83
N PHE A 154 45.24 -19.68 90.79
CA PHE A 154 45.68 -20.39 91.99
C PHE A 154 45.70 -21.90 91.72
N SER A 155 46.76 -22.58 92.15
CA SER A 155 46.92 -24.04 92.03
C SER A 155 45.83 -24.84 92.78
N ASN A 156 45.13 -24.21 93.72
CA ASN A 156 43.82 -24.60 94.24
C ASN A 156 42.88 -23.38 94.20
N ASN A 157 41.93 -23.29 93.26
CA ASN A 157 40.83 -22.32 93.42
C ASN A 157 39.78 -22.92 94.38
N ILE A 158 39.91 -22.54 95.65
CA ILE A 158 39.02 -22.91 96.76
C ILE A 158 37.58 -22.42 96.61
N PHE A 159 37.33 -21.40 95.77
CA PHE A 159 36.01 -20.78 95.59
C PHE A 159 35.17 -21.40 94.46
N ARG A 160 35.68 -22.38 93.69
CA ARG A 160 34.86 -23.05 92.65
C ARG A 160 33.71 -23.87 93.21
N GLU A 161 33.85 -24.34 94.46
CA GLU A 161 32.80 -25.01 95.23
C GLU A 161 31.89 -24.04 95.99
N CYS A 162 32.27 -22.75 96.05
CA CYS A 162 31.58 -21.73 96.82
C CYS A 162 30.55 -20.98 95.97
N ARG A 163 29.36 -20.82 96.53
CA ARG A 163 28.27 -20.06 95.93
C ARG A 163 27.88 -18.92 96.87
N PHE A 164 28.35 -17.73 96.52
CA PHE A 164 27.94 -16.49 97.18
C PHE A 164 26.52 -16.12 96.71
N ILE A 165 25.60 -15.92 97.65
CA ILE A 165 24.16 -15.70 97.40
C ILE A 165 23.68 -14.28 97.70
N SER A 166 24.45 -13.49 98.46
CA SER A 166 24.27 -12.04 98.59
C SER A 166 25.58 -11.33 98.89
N LEU A 167 25.56 -10.00 98.76
CA LEU A 167 26.65 -9.12 99.16
C LEU A 167 26.07 -7.92 99.93
N ASP A 168 26.47 -7.76 101.19
CA ASP A 168 26.21 -6.56 101.97
C ASP A 168 27.49 -5.71 102.09
N LEU A 169 27.36 -4.44 101.71
CA LEU A 169 28.39 -3.41 101.80
C LEU A 169 28.07 -2.34 102.85
N SER A 170 26.95 -2.45 103.58
CA SER A 170 26.43 -1.43 104.50
C SER A 170 27.42 -1.01 105.60
N GLN A 171 28.23 -1.96 106.09
CA GLN A 171 29.26 -1.71 107.10
C GLN A 171 30.57 -1.16 106.53
N ALA A 172 30.79 -1.29 105.21
CA ALA A 172 32.02 -0.91 104.52
C ALA A 172 32.07 0.58 104.18
N THR A 173 31.77 1.46 105.15
CA THR A 173 31.60 2.91 104.94
C THR A 173 32.84 3.63 104.43
N GLU A 174 34.03 3.07 104.67
CA GLU A 174 35.32 3.62 104.24
C GLU A 174 35.77 3.13 102.85
N LEU A 175 35.04 2.18 102.26
CA LEU A 175 35.40 1.52 101.00
C LEU A 175 35.53 2.51 99.85
N LYS A 176 36.73 2.56 99.25
CA LYS A 176 37.09 3.39 98.10
C LYS A 176 37.20 2.58 96.80
N GLU A 177 37.72 1.36 96.88
CA GLU A 177 38.07 0.57 95.70
C GLU A 177 37.51 -0.86 95.78
N ILE A 178 36.96 -1.33 94.66
CA ILE A 178 36.59 -2.73 94.44
C ILE A 178 37.48 -3.25 93.30
N GLY A 179 38.37 -4.19 93.63
CA GLY A 179 39.47 -4.66 92.79
C GLY A 179 39.04 -5.45 91.54
N SER A 180 39.99 -5.66 90.64
CA SER A 180 39.73 -6.37 89.37
C SER A 180 39.24 -7.79 89.65
N TYR A 181 38.15 -8.21 89.00
CA TYR A 181 37.53 -9.53 89.20
C TYR A 181 37.06 -9.83 90.65
N ALA A 182 36.95 -8.85 91.55
CA ALA A 182 36.66 -9.08 92.99
C ALA A 182 35.46 -10.02 93.28
N PHE A 183 34.38 -9.94 92.52
CA PHE A 183 33.18 -10.79 92.58
C PHE A 183 32.86 -11.44 91.21
N ASN A 184 33.90 -11.71 90.41
CA ASN A 184 33.75 -12.35 89.10
C ASN A 184 33.22 -13.79 89.24
N GLY A 185 32.23 -14.13 88.41
CA GLY A 185 31.58 -15.44 88.44
C GLY A 185 30.59 -15.67 89.58
N CYS A 186 30.30 -14.68 90.43
CA CYS A 186 29.33 -14.78 91.54
C CYS A 186 27.85 -14.84 91.08
N SER A 187 27.54 -15.73 90.14
CA SER A 187 26.31 -15.81 89.35
C SER A 187 25.08 -16.35 90.09
N SER A 188 25.14 -16.32 91.42
CA SER A 188 24.06 -16.70 92.35
C SER A 188 23.75 -15.64 93.39
N MET A 189 24.48 -14.51 93.39
CA MET A 189 24.06 -13.29 94.10
C MET A 189 22.73 -12.80 93.51
N VAL A 190 21.83 -12.31 94.36
CA VAL A 190 20.51 -11.76 93.96
C VAL A 190 20.19 -10.49 94.76
N GLY A 191 19.19 -9.74 94.30
CA GLY A 191 18.76 -8.47 94.92
C GLY A 191 19.48 -7.24 94.38
N ASP A 192 19.32 -6.12 95.09
CA ASP A 192 19.93 -4.83 94.77
C ASP A 192 21.45 -4.82 95.05
N LEU A 193 22.19 -4.01 94.30
CA LEU A 193 23.60 -3.70 94.56
C LEU A 193 23.73 -2.23 94.99
N ILE A 194 23.84 -2.02 96.30
CA ILE A 194 23.96 -0.69 96.91
C ILE A 194 25.42 -0.43 97.29
N LEU A 195 26.06 0.51 96.60
CA LEU A 195 27.48 0.82 96.78
C LEU A 195 27.69 1.91 97.85
N PRO A 196 28.67 1.77 98.77
CA PRO A 196 28.95 2.77 99.80
C PRO A 196 29.29 4.16 99.26
N GLN A 197 28.91 5.21 100.00
CA GLN A 197 29.02 6.62 99.60
C GLN A 197 30.46 7.16 99.44
N ARG A 198 31.48 6.31 99.57
CA ARG A 198 32.90 6.65 99.42
C ARG A 198 33.64 5.85 98.35
N VAL A 199 32.94 4.98 97.60
CA VAL A 199 33.55 4.24 96.49
C VAL A 199 33.93 5.24 95.39
N GLU A 200 35.21 5.24 95.04
CA GLU A 200 35.86 6.09 94.04
C GLU A 200 36.16 5.30 92.75
N THR A 201 36.40 3.98 92.88
CA THR A 201 36.81 3.07 91.79
C THR A 201 36.13 1.71 91.89
N ILE A 202 35.59 1.22 90.76
CA ILE A 202 35.20 -0.17 90.53
C ILE A 202 36.04 -0.68 89.35
N SER A 203 36.93 -1.64 89.59
CA SER A 203 37.91 -2.09 88.61
C SER A 203 37.33 -3.09 87.60
N SER A 204 38.15 -3.45 86.59
CA SER A 204 37.69 -4.29 85.47
C SER A 204 37.21 -5.66 85.93
N TYR A 205 36.11 -6.14 85.34
CA TYR A 205 35.43 -7.40 85.69
C TYR A 205 34.97 -7.54 87.16
N ALA A 206 34.99 -6.48 87.98
CA ALA A 206 34.73 -6.56 89.43
C ALA A 206 33.41 -7.28 89.81
N PHE A 207 32.36 -7.18 89.01
CA PHE A 207 31.07 -7.85 89.15
C PHE A 207 30.67 -8.62 87.87
N HIS A 208 31.65 -9.07 87.07
CA HIS A 208 31.38 -9.82 85.83
C HIS A 208 30.68 -11.15 86.12
N ASN A 209 29.50 -11.36 85.55
CA ASN A 209 28.59 -12.46 85.89
C ASN A 209 28.23 -12.56 87.38
N ALA A 210 28.29 -11.47 88.15
CA ALA A 210 27.64 -11.43 89.46
C ALA A 210 26.11 -11.42 89.25
N GLY A 211 25.38 -12.30 89.92
CA GLY A 211 24.00 -12.67 89.54
C GLY A 211 22.90 -11.61 89.74
N PHE A 212 23.25 -10.41 90.23
CA PHE A 212 22.32 -9.37 90.66
C PHE A 212 21.20 -9.08 89.66
N ASN A 213 19.99 -8.96 90.19
CA ASN A 213 18.74 -8.75 89.44
C ASN A 213 17.87 -7.62 90.01
N GLY A 214 18.31 -6.95 91.08
CA GLY A 214 17.71 -5.73 91.59
C GLY A 214 18.28 -4.47 90.92
N THR A 215 18.10 -3.34 91.58
CA THR A 215 18.62 -2.02 91.17
C THR A 215 20.11 -1.87 91.48
N LEU A 216 20.78 -0.95 90.79
CA LEU A 216 22.16 -0.55 91.06
C LEU A 216 22.21 0.89 91.56
N VAL A 217 22.65 1.08 92.80
CA VAL A 217 22.81 2.42 93.41
C VAL A 217 24.30 2.75 93.48
N MET A 218 24.75 3.63 92.58
CA MET A 218 26.13 4.15 92.54
C MET A 218 26.26 5.48 93.31
N PRO A 219 27.39 5.75 93.98
CA PRO A 219 27.60 6.97 94.75
C PRO A 219 28.14 8.11 93.89
N ASN A 220 27.85 9.36 94.27
CA ASN A 220 28.37 10.58 93.62
C ASN A 220 29.87 10.84 93.85
N THR A 221 30.59 9.88 94.45
CA THR A 221 32.06 9.84 94.56
C THR A 221 32.72 9.00 93.47
N LEU A 222 31.96 8.15 92.77
CA LEU A 222 32.52 7.21 91.80
C LEU A 222 33.10 7.93 90.58
N THR A 223 34.38 7.70 90.31
CA THR A 223 35.13 8.30 89.19
C THR A 223 35.41 7.30 88.08
N THR A 224 35.54 6.02 88.43
CA THR A 224 36.00 4.96 87.52
C THR A 224 35.15 3.70 87.62
N ILE A 225 34.67 3.23 86.46
CA ILE A 225 34.06 1.91 86.24
C ILE A 225 34.89 1.20 85.16
N GLY A 226 35.49 0.06 85.50
CA GLY A 226 36.40 -0.70 84.64
C GLY A 226 35.74 -1.44 83.48
N ALA A 227 36.56 -2.06 82.63
CA ALA A 227 36.08 -2.82 81.48
C ALA A 227 35.37 -4.10 81.95
N ASN A 228 34.23 -4.43 81.34
CA ASN A 228 33.36 -5.56 81.71
C ASN A 228 32.89 -5.54 83.19
N ALA A 229 32.99 -4.41 83.91
CA ALA A 229 32.80 -4.36 85.37
C ALA A 229 31.47 -4.95 85.86
N PHE A 230 30.36 -4.67 85.17
CA PHE A 230 29.03 -5.25 85.39
C PHE A 230 28.56 -6.01 84.13
N ARG A 231 29.45 -6.70 83.41
CA ARG A 231 29.03 -7.47 82.23
C ARG A 231 28.37 -8.79 82.62
N GLN A 232 27.29 -9.14 81.94
CA GLN A 232 26.53 -10.38 82.12
C GLN A 232 26.55 -11.27 80.88
N GLY A 233 26.50 -12.58 81.09
CA GLY A 233 26.26 -13.60 80.07
C GLY A 233 24.77 -13.80 79.76
N GLU A 234 24.48 -14.43 78.63
CA GLU A 234 23.14 -14.45 78.02
C GLU A 234 22.06 -15.20 78.81
N LEU A 235 22.44 -16.02 79.80
CA LEU A 235 21.54 -16.83 80.64
C LEU A 235 20.82 -16.02 81.74
N TYR A 236 21.18 -14.75 81.95
CA TYR A 236 20.67 -13.92 83.05
C TYR A 236 20.01 -12.65 82.51
N GLN A 237 19.13 -12.04 83.30
CA GLN A 237 18.54 -10.72 82.98
C GLN A 237 19.42 -9.56 83.46
N GLY A 238 20.17 -9.76 84.54
CA GLY A 238 20.97 -8.70 85.16
C GLY A 238 20.12 -7.68 85.93
N LEU A 239 20.78 -6.60 86.34
CA LEU A 239 20.26 -5.45 87.05
C LEU A 239 19.10 -4.78 86.29
N GLN A 240 18.11 -4.29 87.02
CA GLN A 240 16.84 -3.81 86.46
C GLN A 240 16.63 -2.30 86.59
N GLY A 241 15.86 -1.75 85.64
CA GLY A 241 15.38 -0.37 85.66
C GLY A 241 16.35 0.63 85.01
N ASP A 242 16.22 1.90 85.39
CA ASP A 242 17.01 2.99 84.80
C ASP A 242 18.29 3.23 85.61
N ILE A 243 19.45 3.20 84.95
CA ILE A 243 20.74 3.48 85.59
C ILE A 243 21.11 4.96 85.50
N VAL A 244 21.42 5.57 86.64
CA VAL A 244 21.96 6.93 86.73
C VAL A 244 23.48 6.86 86.89
N LEU A 245 24.23 7.19 85.84
CA LEU A 245 25.69 7.25 85.94
C LEU A 245 26.12 8.48 86.76
N PRO A 246 26.99 8.35 87.78
CA PRO A 246 27.38 9.46 88.64
C PRO A 246 28.01 10.64 87.90
N GLU A 247 27.71 11.87 88.35
CA GLU A 247 28.21 13.10 87.71
C GLU A 247 29.74 13.19 87.65
N LYS A 248 30.45 12.57 88.59
CA LYS A 248 31.93 12.56 88.66
C LYS A 248 32.59 11.44 87.87
N LEU A 249 31.82 10.60 87.16
CA LEU A 249 32.36 9.49 86.38
C LEU A 249 33.16 10.01 85.18
N THR A 250 34.48 9.95 85.27
CA THR A 250 35.41 10.32 84.19
C THR A 250 35.82 9.13 83.34
N THR A 251 35.86 7.93 83.94
CA THR A 251 36.39 6.72 83.33
C THR A 251 35.31 5.64 83.28
N LEU A 252 34.89 5.29 82.06
CA LEU A 252 33.96 4.18 81.79
C LEU A 252 34.65 3.18 80.87
N GLY A 253 34.63 1.90 81.24
CA GLY A 253 35.30 0.83 80.51
C GLY A 253 34.46 0.20 79.40
N ALA A 254 35.13 -0.40 78.41
CA ALA A 254 34.48 -1.17 77.36
C ALA A 254 33.64 -2.32 77.93
N ALA A 255 32.47 -2.57 77.33
CA ALA A 255 31.50 -3.57 77.73
C ALA A 255 31.01 -3.50 79.19
N ALA A 256 31.19 -2.38 79.92
CA ALA A 256 30.96 -2.31 81.36
C ALA A 256 29.55 -2.72 81.83
N PHE A 257 28.49 -2.49 81.04
CA PHE A 257 27.12 -2.93 81.34
C PHE A 257 26.56 -3.88 80.26
N SER A 258 27.43 -4.56 79.49
CA SER A 258 26.96 -5.43 78.41
C SER A 258 26.22 -6.66 78.94
N GLY A 259 25.11 -7.03 78.31
CA GLY A 259 24.26 -8.17 78.69
C GLY A 259 23.28 -7.89 79.84
N GLN A 260 23.24 -6.65 80.36
CA GLN A 260 22.29 -6.22 81.39
C GLN A 260 20.89 -5.97 80.77
N LYS A 261 20.19 -7.06 80.43
CA LYS A 261 18.92 -7.07 79.69
C LYS A 261 17.77 -6.34 80.39
N ALA A 262 17.77 -6.29 81.72
CA ALA A 262 16.71 -5.62 82.48
C ALA A 262 16.93 -4.10 82.68
N ILE A 263 18.06 -3.54 82.21
CA ILE A 263 18.27 -2.08 82.19
C ILE A 263 17.42 -1.47 81.08
N THR A 264 16.43 -0.64 81.45
CA THR A 264 15.45 -0.02 80.54
C THR A 264 15.84 1.37 80.06
N GLY A 265 16.59 2.11 80.86
CA GLY A 265 17.00 3.48 80.60
C GLY A 265 18.39 3.80 81.15
N VAL A 266 19.01 4.87 80.65
CA VAL A 266 20.30 5.35 81.13
C VAL A 266 20.37 6.87 81.14
N VAL A 267 20.76 7.44 82.28
CA VAL A 267 21.11 8.87 82.40
C VAL A 267 22.63 8.98 82.31
N LEU A 268 23.11 9.61 81.23
CA LEU A 268 24.52 9.83 80.93
C LEU A 268 25.02 11.13 81.60
N PRO A 269 26.24 11.18 82.18
CA PRO A 269 26.68 12.31 82.97
C PRO A 269 27.42 13.36 82.12
N ILE A 270 27.36 14.62 82.55
CA ILE A 270 27.89 15.78 81.80
C ILE A 270 29.42 15.86 81.72
N ASN A 271 30.16 15.03 82.48
CA ASN A 271 31.62 15.01 82.50
C ASN A 271 32.23 13.85 81.68
N LEU A 272 31.41 12.92 81.18
CA LEU A 272 31.90 11.79 80.39
C LEU A 272 32.18 12.24 78.95
N THR A 273 33.38 11.95 78.42
CA THR A 273 33.80 12.40 77.09
C THR A 273 33.58 11.37 75.98
N ALA A 274 33.34 10.11 76.31
CA ALA A 274 33.19 9.01 75.37
C ALA A 274 32.28 7.89 75.91
N LEU A 275 31.52 7.25 75.02
CA LEU A 275 30.91 5.94 75.29
C LEU A 275 31.79 4.86 74.65
N PRO A 276 32.43 3.98 75.43
CA PRO A 276 33.36 2.99 74.90
C PRO A 276 32.64 1.82 74.22
N ASP A 277 33.42 0.99 73.51
CA ASP A 277 32.93 -0.19 72.79
C ASP A 277 32.02 -1.09 73.64
N SER A 278 30.89 -1.48 73.07
CA SER A 278 29.92 -2.44 73.62
C SER A 278 29.33 -2.11 75.00
N VAL A 279 29.50 -0.90 75.54
CA VAL A 279 29.15 -0.63 76.95
C VAL A 279 27.69 -0.93 77.33
N PHE A 280 26.73 -0.72 76.43
CA PHE A 280 25.32 -1.09 76.60
C PHE A 280 24.87 -2.15 75.58
N ARG A 281 25.80 -2.99 75.07
CA ARG A 281 25.48 -4.06 74.14
C ARG A 281 24.62 -5.13 74.81
N ASN A 282 23.51 -5.50 74.18
CA ASN A 282 22.51 -6.46 74.66
C ASN A 282 21.86 -6.04 76.00
N THR A 283 21.52 -4.75 76.13
CA THR A 283 20.73 -4.20 77.25
C THR A 283 19.30 -3.89 76.82
N GLY A 284 18.37 -3.79 77.76
CA GLY A 284 16.93 -3.54 77.51
C GLY A 284 16.58 -2.10 77.11
N LEU A 285 17.56 -1.23 76.87
CA LEU A 285 17.38 0.19 76.58
C LEU A 285 16.35 0.41 75.44
N CYS A 286 15.33 1.21 75.70
CA CYS A 286 14.21 1.42 74.78
C CYS A 286 13.77 2.89 74.67
N GLY A 287 12.88 3.19 73.72
CA GLY A 287 12.32 4.54 73.55
C GLY A 287 13.33 5.57 73.05
N VAL A 288 13.43 6.71 73.75
CA VAL A 288 14.31 7.84 73.38
C VAL A 288 15.55 7.89 74.24
N LEU A 289 16.73 7.98 73.61
CA LEU A 289 17.98 8.32 74.26
C LEU A 289 18.54 9.64 73.71
N THR A 290 18.99 10.53 74.60
CA THR A 290 19.71 11.76 74.23
C THR A 290 21.15 11.64 74.68
N ILE A 291 22.09 11.79 73.74
CA ILE A 291 23.53 11.75 73.99
C ILE A 291 24.02 13.18 74.33
N PRO A 292 24.56 13.46 75.53
CA PRO A 292 24.96 14.81 75.95
C PRO A 292 26.04 15.49 75.10
N GLU A 293 25.98 16.82 74.99
CA GLU A 293 26.89 17.69 74.18
C GLU A 293 28.37 17.66 74.62
N ASN A 294 28.71 17.01 75.73
CA ASN A 294 30.07 16.70 76.19
C ASN A 294 30.67 15.43 75.56
N ILE A 295 29.85 14.50 75.08
CA ILE A 295 30.32 13.22 74.51
C ILE A 295 30.85 13.47 73.09
N ARG A 296 32.09 13.02 72.83
CA ARG A 296 32.80 13.20 71.56
C ARG A 296 32.96 11.92 70.74
N SER A 297 32.83 10.75 71.38
CA SER A 297 32.85 9.47 70.66
C SER A 297 31.82 8.45 71.18
N ILE A 298 31.28 7.64 70.25
CA ILE A 298 30.50 6.43 70.51
C ILE A 298 31.23 5.25 69.88
N GLY A 299 31.60 4.27 70.69
CA GLY A 299 32.38 3.10 70.30
C GLY A 299 31.60 2.06 69.48
N LYS A 300 32.32 0.99 69.11
CA LYS A 300 31.78 -0.11 68.33
C LYS A 300 30.77 -0.91 69.15
N ASN A 301 29.64 -1.25 68.54
CA ASN A 301 28.55 -2.05 69.16
C ASN A 301 27.96 -1.44 70.44
N THR A 302 28.20 -0.16 70.78
CA THR A 302 27.82 0.45 72.07
C THR A 302 26.35 0.27 72.45
N PHE A 303 25.43 0.32 71.48
CA PHE A 303 23.99 0.09 71.65
C PHE A 303 23.48 -1.11 70.81
N SER A 304 24.37 -2.01 70.39
CA SER A 304 24.00 -3.21 69.64
C SER A 304 23.07 -4.11 70.47
N GLY A 305 22.02 -4.66 69.86
CA GLY A 305 21.03 -5.51 70.56
C GLY A 305 20.13 -4.78 71.57
N THR A 306 19.99 -3.46 71.48
CA THR A 306 18.99 -2.65 72.24
C THR A 306 17.66 -2.50 71.49
N ALA A 307 16.64 -1.95 72.16
CA ALA A 307 15.30 -1.68 71.64
C ALA A 307 15.00 -0.16 71.50
N LEU A 308 16.05 0.67 71.36
CA LEU A 308 15.94 2.12 71.18
C LEU A 308 15.17 2.44 69.89
N GLN A 309 14.27 3.42 69.97
CA GLN A 309 13.47 3.91 68.83
C GLN A 309 14.02 5.23 68.27
N SER A 310 14.62 6.07 69.09
CA SER A 310 15.21 7.35 68.66
C SER A 310 16.44 7.70 69.49
N VAL A 311 17.52 8.10 68.84
CA VAL A 311 18.77 8.51 69.48
C VAL A 311 19.18 9.89 68.99
N TYR A 312 19.12 10.89 69.87
CA TYR A 312 19.56 12.27 69.55
C TYR A 312 21.06 12.42 69.80
N LEU A 313 21.79 12.91 68.80
CA LEU A 313 23.24 13.06 68.81
C LEU A 313 23.70 14.52 69.02
N PRO A 314 24.81 14.75 69.74
CA PRO A 314 25.41 16.07 69.90
C PRO A 314 26.24 16.50 68.69
N ALA A 315 26.64 17.77 68.65
CA ALA A 315 27.46 18.30 67.56
C ALA A 315 28.92 17.79 67.59
N GLY A 316 29.44 17.43 66.42
CA GLY A 316 30.82 16.98 66.25
C GLY A 316 31.07 15.56 66.74
N ILE A 317 30.03 14.75 66.93
CA ILE A 317 30.17 13.37 67.43
C ILE A 317 30.98 12.50 66.45
N THR A 318 31.90 11.70 66.98
CA THR A 318 32.51 10.57 66.25
C THR A 318 31.76 9.31 66.62
N ILE A 319 31.40 8.50 65.63
CA ILE A 319 30.73 7.21 65.85
C ILE A 319 31.67 6.13 65.32
N VAL A 320 31.39 4.86 65.61
CA VAL A 320 32.06 3.73 64.97
C VAL A 320 31.01 2.84 64.32
N ASP A 321 31.36 2.33 63.13
CA ASP A 321 30.52 1.42 62.35
C ASP A 321 30.06 0.20 63.20
N GLY A 322 28.74 0.02 63.29
CA GLY A 322 28.10 -1.00 64.15
C GLY A 322 27.67 -0.51 65.54
N ALA A 323 27.85 0.76 65.90
CA ALA A 323 27.38 1.32 67.19
C ALA A 323 25.90 1.02 67.51
N PHE A 324 25.03 0.98 66.50
CA PHE A 324 23.59 0.74 66.59
C PHE A 324 23.14 -0.55 65.86
N ASP A 325 23.95 -1.61 65.93
CA ASP A 325 23.64 -2.90 65.27
C ASP A 325 22.53 -3.68 66.02
N THR A 326 21.28 -3.43 65.64
CA THR A 326 20.04 -3.86 66.32
C THR A 326 19.04 -4.47 65.32
N SER A 327 18.12 -5.31 65.81
CA SER A 327 17.06 -5.94 64.98
C SER A 327 15.99 -4.95 64.51
N GLN A 328 15.85 -3.81 65.20
CA GLN A 328 15.12 -2.63 64.76
C GLN A 328 16.05 -1.42 64.97
N SER A 329 16.50 -0.80 63.88
CA SER A 329 17.42 0.33 63.96
C SER A 329 16.70 1.61 64.42
N PRO A 330 17.16 2.31 65.48
CA PRO A 330 16.59 3.60 65.87
C PRO A 330 16.71 4.64 64.77
N TYR A 331 15.86 5.66 64.82
CA TYR A 331 16.12 6.93 64.13
C TYR A 331 17.32 7.60 64.80
N VAL A 332 18.45 7.70 64.10
CA VAL A 332 19.68 8.33 64.61
C VAL A 332 19.65 9.81 64.22
N ILE A 333 19.11 10.63 65.11
CA ILE A 333 18.76 12.03 64.86
C ILE A 333 19.97 12.91 65.22
N CYS A 334 20.67 13.40 64.20
CA CYS A 334 21.71 14.40 64.36
C CYS A 334 21.13 15.84 64.35
N LYS A 335 21.97 16.80 64.74
CA LYS A 335 21.57 18.17 65.08
C LYS A 335 20.93 18.95 63.93
N ASP A 336 21.52 18.84 62.73
CA ASP A 336 21.17 19.65 61.57
C ASP A 336 21.71 19.02 60.26
N LYS A 337 21.45 19.68 59.13
CA LYS A 337 21.90 19.24 57.81
C LYS A 337 23.41 19.13 57.65
N ALA A 338 24.20 20.03 58.24
CA ALA A 338 25.65 19.99 58.10
C ALA A 338 26.24 18.82 58.90
N GLU A 339 25.66 18.53 60.07
CA GLU A 339 26.00 17.35 60.85
C GLU A 339 25.55 16.04 60.16
N TYR A 340 24.39 16.05 59.48
CA TYR A 340 23.94 14.94 58.64
C TYR A 340 24.92 14.64 57.49
N GLU A 341 25.31 15.66 56.74
CA GLU A 341 26.26 15.54 55.62
C GLU A 341 27.62 15.05 56.12
N ARG A 342 28.13 15.60 57.23
CA ARG A 342 29.36 15.16 57.88
C ARG A 342 29.29 13.68 58.30
N LEU A 343 28.27 13.28 59.05
CA LEU A 343 28.15 11.91 59.56
C LEU A 343 27.95 10.89 58.44
N THR A 344 27.11 11.19 57.45
CA THR A 344 26.82 10.32 56.30
C THR A 344 28.03 10.14 55.38
N SER A 345 28.94 11.13 55.33
CA SER A 345 30.22 11.01 54.59
C SER A 345 31.23 10.04 55.23
N VAL A 346 31.06 9.72 56.53
CA VAL A 346 31.96 8.85 57.30
C VAL A 346 31.29 7.50 57.66
N HIS A 347 29.96 7.46 57.76
CA HIS A 347 29.18 6.29 58.17
C HIS A 347 28.04 6.02 57.20
N THR A 348 27.94 4.78 56.72
CA THR A 348 26.97 4.39 55.68
C THR A 348 26.00 3.29 56.10
N LYS A 349 26.12 2.76 57.33
CA LYS A 349 25.41 1.53 57.77
C LYS A 349 24.22 1.74 58.71
N PHE A 350 24.01 2.93 59.26
CA PHE A 350 22.88 3.23 60.15
C PHE A 350 22.09 4.45 59.67
N LYS A 351 20.77 4.48 59.98
CA LYS A 351 19.82 5.47 59.47
C LYS A 351 19.97 6.82 60.18
N ILE A 352 20.95 7.61 59.75
CA ILE A 352 21.11 9.00 60.17
C ILE A 352 19.96 9.84 59.58
N THR A 353 19.49 10.83 60.34
CA THR A 353 18.43 11.78 59.98
C THR A 353 18.60 13.07 60.81
N TYR A 354 17.82 14.12 60.54
CA TYR A 354 17.71 15.32 61.38
C TYR A 354 16.27 15.84 61.36
N GLU A 355 15.87 16.61 62.39
CA GLU A 355 14.56 17.28 62.40
C GLU A 355 14.56 18.44 61.39
N THR A 356 13.58 18.45 60.48
CA THR A 356 13.37 19.52 59.50
C THR A 356 11.94 20.05 59.54
N MET A 357 11.72 21.24 59.00
CA MET A 357 10.43 21.93 58.95
C MET A 357 10.01 22.06 57.47
N VAL A 358 9.01 21.28 57.05
CA VAL A 358 8.53 21.25 55.67
C VAL A 358 7.44 22.32 55.49
N ARG A 359 7.71 23.27 54.60
CA ARG A 359 6.81 24.34 54.16
C ARG A 359 5.99 23.92 52.94
N PHE A 360 4.89 24.60 52.71
CA PHE A 360 4.00 24.41 51.55
C PHE A 360 3.84 25.76 50.84
N GLU A 361 4.24 25.86 49.57
CA GLU A 361 4.24 27.10 48.79
C GLU A 361 3.46 26.93 47.48
N ASP A 362 2.36 27.68 47.31
CA ASP A 362 1.51 27.61 46.11
C ASP A 362 1.77 28.72 45.07
N GLY A 363 2.76 29.59 45.32
CA GLY A 363 3.07 30.75 44.48
C GLY A 363 1.94 31.79 44.42
N LYS A 364 0.97 31.73 45.34
CA LYS A 364 -0.18 32.63 45.47
C LYS A 364 -0.24 33.19 46.89
N SER A 365 -1.42 33.16 47.50
CA SER A 365 -1.72 33.70 48.83
C SER A 365 -2.29 32.64 49.77
N GLY A 366 -2.10 31.36 49.46
CA GLY A 366 -2.50 30.28 50.36
C GLY A 366 -1.64 30.29 51.63
N VAL A 367 -2.26 30.02 52.77
CA VAL A 367 -1.57 29.93 54.06
C VAL A 367 -1.72 28.51 54.58
N TYR A 368 -0.59 27.87 54.87
CA TYR A 368 -0.48 26.46 55.22
C TYR A 368 0.44 26.31 56.44
N ASP A 369 0.08 25.44 57.38
CA ASP A 369 0.92 25.17 58.55
C ASP A 369 2.19 24.41 58.15
N THR A 370 3.33 24.83 58.69
CA THR A 370 4.64 24.19 58.47
C THR A 370 4.77 22.95 59.35
N ILE A 371 5.05 21.78 58.77
CA ILE A 371 5.09 20.51 59.49
C ILE A 371 6.51 20.11 59.89
N LYS A 372 6.72 19.68 61.14
CA LYS A 372 7.99 19.09 61.57
C LYS A 372 8.07 17.63 61.12
N ARG A 373 9.19 17.24 60.50
CA ARG A 373 9.46 15.87 59.99
C ARG A 373 10.92 15.47 60.20
N LEU A 374 11.22 14.19 59.97
CA LEU A 374 12.60 13.67 59.89
C LEU A 374 13.05 13.66 58.43
N TYR A 375 14.21 14.27 58.14
CA TYR A 375 14.83 14.19 56.81
C TYR A 375 15.20 12.74 56.46
N ASN A 376 15.12 12.36 55.18
CA ASN A 376 15.36 10.99 54.72
C ASN A 376 14.43 9.92 55.37
N GLN A 377 13.22 10.33 55.79
CA GLN A 377 12.13 9.44 56.24
C GLN A 377 10.80 9.85 55.57
N PRO A 378 9.76 8.99 55.53
CA PRO A 378 8.47 9.35 54.94
C PRO A 378 7.77 10.57 55.57
N TYR A 379 7.04 11.38 54.78
CA TYR A 379 6.26 12.53 55.28
C TYR A 379 5.11 12.16 56.24
N ASN A 380 4.77 10.88 56.43
CA ASN A 380 3.82 10.40 57.43
C ASN A 380 4.49 9.89 58.73
N VAL A 381 5.82 9.93 58.84
CA VAL A 381 6.52 9.71 60.11
C VAL A 381 6.40 10.97 60.98
N MET A 382 5.76 10.83 62.13
CA MET A 382 5.36 11.93 63.02
C MET A 382 5.88 11.70 64.44
N LYS A 383 6.29 12.80 65.09
CA LYS A 383 6.75 12.80 66.48
C LYS A 383 5.56 12.65 67.43
N GLN A 384 5.66 11.72 68.37
CA GLN A 384 4.66 11.42 69.38
C GLN A 384 4.96 12.17 70.69
N ASP A 385 3.99 12.23 71.60
CA ASP A 385 4.13 12.92 72.90
C ASP A 385 5.24 12.35 73.80
N ASN A 386 5.61 11.08 73.62
CA ASN A 386 6.74 10.43 74.29
C ASN A 386 8.12 10.80 73.68
N GLY A 387 8.15 11.61 72.62
CA GLY A 387 9.36 12.04 71.92
C GLY A 387 9.89 11.10 70.84
N CYS A 388 9.31 9.89 70.71
CA CYS A 388 9.59 8.94 69.64
C CYS A 388 8.97 9.38 68.31
N TRP A 389 9.34 8.69 67.23
CA TRP A 389 8.84 8.93 65.87
C TRP A 389 8.16 7.68 65.32
N GLU A 390 6.93 7.82 64.85
CA GLU A 390 6.07 6.70 64.43
C GLU A 390 5.27 7.06 63.16
N THR A 391 4.92 6.04 62.36
CA THR A 391 4.23 6.21 61.07
C THR A 391 2.72 6.35 61.24
N ASN A 392 2.18 7.54 60.98
CA ASN A 392 0.74 7.80 61.00
C ASN A 392 0.11 7.55 59.62
N ALA A 393 -0.47 6.37 59.43
CA ALA A 393 -1.14 5.98 58.18
C ALA A 393 -2.38 6.83 57.81
N ALA A 394 -2.92 7.62 58.73
CA ALA A 394 -4.06 8.51 58.50
C ALA A 394 -3.66 9.96 58.15
N TYR A 395 -2.36 10.29 58.14
CA TYR A 395 -1.89 11.62 57.79
C TYR A 395 -2.03 11.90 56.28
N THR A 396 -2.58 13.06 55.93
CA THR A 396 -2.66 13.60 54.56
C THR A 396 -2.03 14.99 54.49
N PHE A 397 -1.54 15.38 53.31
CA PHE A 397 -1.12 16.76 53.06
C PHE A 397 -2.34 17.71 53.02
N PRO A 398 -2.15 19.02 53.32
CA PRO A 398 -3.22 20.01 53.12
C PRO A 398 -3.63 20.10 51.65
N SER A 399 -4.90 20.38 51.36
CA SER A 399 -5.36 20.66 49.99
C SER A 399 -4.88 22.04 49.52
N VAL A 400 -4.44 22.15 48.26
CA VAL A 400 -4.08 23.43 47.65
C VAL A 400 -5.33 24.33 47.57
N GLN A 401 -5.23 25.56 48.06
CA GLN A 401 -6.39 26.46 48.26
C GLN A 401 -6.85 27.19 46.99
N TYR A 402 -5.96 27.39 46.01
CA TYR A 402 -6.24 28.23 44.84
C TYR A 402 -6.67 27.45 43.58
N ASP A 403 -6.16 26.23 43.38
CA ASP A 403 -6.46 25.39 42.21
C ASP A 403 -6.43 23.91 42.62
N GLU A 404 -7.60 23.26 42.64
CA GLU A 404 -7.78 21.86 43.08
C GLU A 404 -7.03 20.82 42.22
N ARG A 405 -6.60 21.24 41.02
CA ARG A 405 -5.84 20.42 40.07
C ARG A 405 -4.34 20.41 40.38
N MET A 406 -3.85 21.37 41.15
CA MET A 406 -2.46 21.37 41.61
C MET A 406 -2.26 20.34 42.72
N LYS A 407 -1.13 19.65 42.69
CA LYS A 407 -0.69 18.71 43.73
C LYS A 407 0.68 19.14 44.25
N TRP A 408 1.09 18.60 45.39
CA TRP A 408 2.40 18.93 45.97
C TRP A 408 3.54 18.23 45.23
N ALA A 409 4.61 18.97 44.96
CA ALA A 409 5.82 18.51 44.28
C ALA A 409 7.08 18.97 45.03
N ALA A 410 8.20 18.25 44.86
CA ALA A 410 9.50 18.65 45.41
C ALA A 410 10.13 19.88 44.72
N ALA A 411 9.54 20.36 43.61
CA ALA A 411 9.99 21.53 42.86
C ALA A 411 8.81 22.22 42.15
N ALA A 412 8.89 23.54 41.98
CA ALA A 412 7.82 24.36 41.38
C ALA A 412 7.47 24.03 39.92
N ASP A 413 8.37 23.36 39.17
CA ASP A 413 8.14 22.89 37.80
C ASP A 413 7.96 21.35 37.70
N GLY A 414 7.80 20.71 38.85
CA GLY A 414 7.72 19.26 39.03
C GLY A 414 6.63 18.59 38.20
N VAL A 415 6.86 17.32 37.87
CA VAL A 415 6.00 16.51 36.97
C VAL A 415 5.36 15.30 37.67
N ALA A 416 5.65 15.09 38.95
CA ALA A 416 5.13 13.97 39.74
C ALA A 416 4.64 14.47 41.11
N GLU A 417 3.54 13.90 41.58
CA GLU A 417 2.97 14.14 42.91
C GLU A 417 3.84 13.49 43.99
N ILE A 418 4.28 14.30 44.96
CA ILE A 418 4.83 13.83 46.23
C ILE A 418 3.68 13.39 47.12
N LYS A 419 3.76 12.16 47.61
CA LYS A 419 2.78 11.53 48.51
C LYS A 419 3.31 11.51 49.93
N VAL A 420 2.40 11.36 50.89
CA VAL A 420 2.75 11.28 52.32
C VAL A 420 3.64 10.08 52.68
N THR A 421 3.70 9.09 51.81
CA THR A 421 4.59 7.91 51.89
C THR A 421 6.02 8.16 51.44
N ASP A 422 6.26 9.26 50.73
CA ASP A 422 7.52 9.50 50.03
C ASP A 422 8.52 10.19 50.95
N THR A 423 9.80 10.13 50.60
CA THR A 423 10.90 10.60 51.45
C THR A 423 10.95 12.12 51.59
N VAL A 424 11.17 12.61 52.80
CA VAL A 424 11.46 14.02 53.11
C VAL A 424 12.86 14.36 52.62
N GLU A 425 12.95 14.81 51.37
CA GLU A 425 14.19 15.27 50.72
C GLU A 425 14.28 16.80 50.59
N THR A 426 13.17 17.52 50.80
CA THR A 426 13.09 18.98 50.71
C THR A 426 12.47 19.58 51.97
N ASP A 427 12.77 20.86 52.24
CA ASP A 427 12.13 21.66 53.29
C ASP A 427 10.92 22.46 52.78
N THR A 428 10.58 22.32 51.50
CA THR A 428 9.57 23.11 50.80
C THR A 428 8.92 22.26 49.72
N LEU A 429 7.62 22.01 49.85
CA LEU A 429 6.79 21.42 48.81
C LEU A 429 6.03 22.51 48.05
N TYR A 430 6.03 22.43 46.73
CA TYR A 430 5.44 23.43 45.85
C TYR A 430 4.14 22.91 45.25
N ALA A 431 3.12 23.76 45.13
CA ALA A 431 1.92 23.40 44.38
C ALA A 431 2.24 23.44 42.87
N ALA A 432 2.37 22.27 42.26
CA ALA A 432 2.67 22.12 40.84
C ALA A 432 1.45 21.60 40.09
N LEU A 433 1.29 22.05 38.85
CA LEU A 433 0.34 21.47 37.91
C LEU A 433 0.93 20.17 37.36
N ILE A 434 0.72 19.08 38.10
CA ILE A 434 1.17 17.74 37.75
C ILE A 434 0.22 17.15 36.70
N TYR A 435 0.80 16.39 35.77
CA TYR A 435 0.13 15.91 34.57
C TYR A 435 -0.39 14.50 34.84
N GLU A 436 -1.67 14.26 34.53
CA GLU A 436 -2.21 12.90 34.54
C GLU A 436 -1.68 12.12 33.33
N ASP A 437 -1.58 10.79 33.46
CA ASP A 437 -1.16 9.92 32.36
C ASP A 437 -2.09 10.09 31.14
N PRO A 438 -1.57 10.50 29.96
CA PRO A 438 -2.37 10.68 28.75
C PRO A 438 -3.16 9.44 28.35
N LYS A 439 -4.44 9.64 28.06
CA LYS A 439 -5.38 8.59 27.70
C LYS A 439 -5.27 8.26 26.22
N ALA A 440 -4.59 7.17 25.89
CA ALA A 440 -4.60 6.61 24.54
C ALA A 440 -5.83 5.70 24.33
N THR A 441 -6.53 5.90 23.22
CA THR A 441 -7.61 5.04 22.73
C THR A 441 -7.29 4.57 21.32
N TYR A 442 -7.63 3.33 21.00
CA TYR A 442 -7.11 2.63 19.81
C TYR A 442 -8.27 2.23 18.88
N SER A 443 -8.02 2.15 17.58
CA SER A 443 -8.94 1.52 16.64
C SER A 443 -9.13 0.03 16.98
N ASN A 444 -10.17 -0.59 16.41
CA ASN A 444 -10.36 -2.03 16.55
C ASN A 444 -9.20 -2.83 15.94
N ASP A 445 -8.99 -4.05 16.43
CA ASP A 445 -8.26 -5.10 15.71
C ASP A 445 -8.85 -5.29 14.30
N ILE A 446 -8.02 -5.67 13.33
CA ILE A 446 -8.45 -5.92 11.96
C ILE A 446 -8.81 -7.39 11.81
N ASP A 447 -10.10 -7.67 11.64
CA ASP A 447 -10.61 -8.91 11.04
C ASP A 447 -11.47 -8.55 9.82
N LYS A 448 -10.97 -8.80 8.60
CA LYS A 448 -11.73 -8.61 7.35
C LYS A 448 -11.32 -9.59 6.26
N VAL A 449 -12.19 -9.81 5.27
CA VAL A 449 -11.79 -10.51 4.03
C VAL A 449 -10.97 -9.57 3.15
N TYR A 450 -10.01 -10.10 2.40
CA TYR A 450 -9.20 -9.31 1.46
C TYR A 450 -10.06 -8.71 0.34
N ASP A 451 -9.90 -7.41 0.12
CA ASP A 451 -10.73 -6.57 -0.74
C ASP A 451 -9.89 -5.66 -1.67
N GLY A 452 -8.56 -5.76 -1.63
CA GLY A 452 -7.64 -4.91 -2.39
C GLY A 452 -7.52 -3.47 -1.88
N ASN A 453 -8.20 -3.08 -0.80
CA ASN A 453 -8.16 -1.71 -0.27
C ASN A 453 -7.18 -1.58 0.89
N ASP A 454 -6.54 -0.40 0.99
CA ASP A 454 -5.71 0.00 2.13
C ASP A 454 -6.43 -0.22 3.47
N ILE A 455 -5.67 -0.71 4.44
CA ILE A 455 -6.09 -0.91 5.82
C ILE A 455 -5.44 0.19 6.67
N ALA A 456 -6.20 0.78 7.58
CA ALA A 456 -5.71 1.79 8.51
C ALA A 456 -5.90 1.32 9.96
N LEU A 457 -4.83 1.42 10.75
CA LEU A 457 -4.88 1.37 12.22
C LEU A 457 -4.67 2.78 12.75
N SER A 458 -5.36 3.17 13.82
CA SER A 458 -5.22 4.51 14.40
C SER A 458 -5.27 4.52 15.92
N VAL A 459 -4.71 5.57 16.51
CA VAL A 459 -4.67 5.80 17.96
C VAL A 459 -4.95 7.26 18.26
N LYS A 460 -6.04 7.54 18.99
CA LYS A 460 -6.36 8.87 19.49
C LYS A 460 -5.83 9.01 20.91
N ALA A 461 -4.78 9.83 21.06
CA ALA A 461 -4.25 10.21 22.37
C ALA A 461 -4.90 11.52 22.88
N GLU A 462 -5.37 11.50 24.12
CA GLU A 462 -6.06 12.62 24.77
C GLU A 462 -5.35 13.04 26.06
N HIS A 463 -5.27 14.35 26.32
CA HIS A 463 -4.80 14.93 27.57
C HIS A 463 -5.42 16.34 27.72
N PRO A 464 -5.77 16.83 28.93
CA PRO A 464 -6.43 18.13 29.10
C PRO A 464 -5.70 19.35 28.50
N TYR A 465 -4.37 19.27 28.39
CA TYR A 465 -3.51 20.29 27.76
C TYR A 465 -2.90 19.82 26.43
N ALA A 466 -3.56 18.91 25.72
CA ALA A 466 -3.09 18.43 24.41
C ALA A 466 -3.13 19.54 23.34
N SER A 467 -2.04 19.65 22.57
CA SER A 467 -1.84 20.67 21.54
C SER A 467 -1.11 20.08 20.32
N THR A 468 -1.01 20.87 19.26
CA THR A 468 -0.26 20.51 18.03
C THR A 468 1.09 21.24 18.03
N LEU A 469 2.17 20.60 17.56
CA LEU A 469 3.54 21.09 17.75
C LEU A 469 3.78 22.50 17.17
N ASP A 470 3.04 22.90 16.14
CA ASP A 470 3.06 24.22 15.52
C ASP A 470 2.34 25.32 16.34
N LYS A 471 1.50 24.94 17.30
CA LYS A 471 0.68 25.84 18.14
C LYS A 471 0.98 25.76 19.63
N ALA A 472 1.78 24.76 20.04
CA ALA A 472 1.99 24.42 21.43
C ALA A 472 2.76 25.50 22.20
N LYS A 473 2.25 25.86 23.38
CA LYS A 473 2.79 26.89 24.27
C LYS A 473 3.42 26.26 25.51
N GLU A 474 4.09 27.08 26.32
CA GLU A 474 4.65 26.66 27.62
C GLU A 474 3.57 25.96 28.48
N GLY A 475 3.80 24.69 28.84
CA GLY A 475 2.85 23.83 29.56
C GLY A 475 1.94 22.94 28.69
N ASP A 476 1.87 23.14 27.37
CA ASP A 476 1.13 22.26 26.49
C ASP A 476 1.81 20.88 26.35
N VAL A 477 1.00 19.86 26.03
CA VAL A 477 1.41 18.47 25.76
C VAL A 477 1.27 18.16 24.28
N VAL A 478 2.31 17.56 23.68
CA VAL A 478 2.35 17.17 22.27
C VAL A 478 2.70 15.68 22.12
N PHE A 479 2.07 15.00 21.15
CA PHE A 479 2.16 13.55 20.97
C PHE A 479 3.03 13.13 19.78
N TYR A 480 3.90 12.14 20.01
CA TYR A 480 4.73 11.49 19.01
C TYR A 480 4.38 10.01 18.92
N TYR A 481 4.33 9.48 17.71
CA TYR A 481 3.90 8.12 17.41
C TYR A 481 5.00 7.35 16.69
N TRP A 482 5.05 6.02 16.89
CA TRP A 482 6.00 5.12 16.24
C TRP A 482 5.39 3.72 16.07
N TRP A 483 5.40 3.21 14.84
CA TRP A 483 4.74 1.97 14.42
C TRP A 483 5.72 0.88 13.93
N ASN A 484 5.46 -0.39 14.26
CA ASN A 484 6.22 -1.55 13.78
C ASN A 484 5.37 -2.84 13.74
N TRP A 485 5.65 -3.77 12.83
CA TRP A 485 5.14 -5.16 12.91
C TRP A 485 5.91 -5.95 13.99
N GLU A 486 5.24 -6.87 14.68
CA GLU A 486 5.84 -7.71 15.73
C GLU A 486 6.23 -9.11 15.25
N THR A 487 5.49 -9.64 14.28
CA THR A 487 5.48 -11.08 13.91
C THR A 487 5.91 -11.35 12.47
N ILE A 488 6.02 -10.31 11.63
CA ILE A 488 6.64 -10.39 10.30
C ILE A 488 8.14 -10.17 10.49
N SER A 489 8.96 -11.20 10.24
CA SER A 489 10.39 -11.14 10.54
C SER A 489 11.17 -10.32 9.50
N GLN A 490 12.08 -9.46 9.99
CA GLN A 490 12.98 -8.58 9.22
C GLN A 490 12.38 -7.27 8.65
N VAL A 491 11.69 -6.48 9.48
CA VAL A 491 11.34 -5.08 9.14
C VAL A 491 11.86 -4.12 10.21
N GLU A 492 12.62 -3.08 9.80
CA GLU A 492 12.94 -1.93 10.66
C GLU A 492 11.72 -0.99 10.82
N TYR A 493 11.88 0.15 11.51
CA TYR A 493 10.76 1.05 11.84
C TYR A 493 10.02 1.58 10.61
N ILE A 494 8.69 1.53 10.63
CA ILE A 494 7.88 1.70 9.41
C ILE A 494 7.32 3.13 9.28
N LEU A 495 6.79 3.68 10.38
CA LEU A 495 6.30 5.05 10.45
C LEU A 495 6.60 5.65 11.83
N LYS A 496 6.99 6.93 11.88
CA LYS A 496 7.19 7.68 13.12
C LYS A 496 7.07 9.19 12.90
N GLY A 497 6.47 9.91 13.84
CA GLY A 497 6.35 11.38 13.73
C GLY A 497 5.37 12.02 14.71
N TRP A 498 5.32 13.36 14.67
CA TRP A 498 4.35 14.16 15.41
C TRP A 498 3.02 14.16 14.65
N GLY A 499 1.95 13.67 15.27
CA GLY A 499 0.65 13.55 14.58
C GLY A 499 0.54 12.38 13.58
N GLU A 500 1.53 11.47 13.53
CA GLU A 500 1.45 10.20 12.78
C GLU A 500 0.56 9.17 13.53
N ASP A 501 -0.66 9.60 13.88
CA ASP A 501 -1.61 8.90 14.75
C ASP A 501 -2.33 7.73 14.06
N THR A 502 -2.10 7.58 12.75
CA THR A 502 -2.77 6.62 11.86
C THR A 502 -1.74 6.00 10.91
N TYR A 503 -1.57 4.68 10.96
CA TYR A 503 -0.71 3.93 10.05
C TYR A 503 -1.54 3.17 9.00
N LYS A 504 -1.16 3.31 7.72
CA LYS A 504 -1.80 2.66 6.57
C LYS A 504 -0.91 1.59 5.94
N PHE A 505 -1.50 0.49 5.49
CA PHE A 505 -0.81 -0.63 4.85
C PHE A 505 -1.69 -1.39 3.86
N HIS A 506 -1.03 -2.18 3.00
CA HIS A 506 -1.60 -2.96 1.90
C HIS A 506 -0.95 -4.35 1.86
N ASP A 507 -1.63 -5.35 1.28
CA ASP A 507 -1.19 -6.76 1.06
C ASP A 507 -0.28 -7.36 2.16
N ILE A 508 -0.88 -7.90 3.23
CA ILE A 508 -0.15 -8.45 4.39
C ILE A 508 -0.69 -9.84 4.77
N ARG A 509 0.21 -10.85 4.80
CA ARG A 509 -0.13 -12.27 4.99
C ARG A 509 0.97 -13.10 5.68
N ALA A 510 0.75 -13.46 6.95
CA ALA A 510 1.37 -14.65 7.52
C ALA A 510 0.35 -15.82 7.64
N PRO A 511 0.80 -17.09 7.69
CA PRO A 511 -0.07 -18.26 7.91
C PRO A 511 -0.53 -18.42 9.38
N PHE A 512 -0.41 -17.37 10.19
CA PHE A 512 -0.80 -17.28 11.60
C PHE A 512 -1.21 -15.83 11.89
N ALA A 513 -1.98 -15.61 12.96
CA ALA A 513 -2.38 -14.26 13.36
C ALA A 513 -1.14 -13.39 13.67
N ILE A 514 -1.14 -12.17 13.14
CA ILE A 514 -0.04 -11.21 13.24
C ILE A 514 -0.47 -9.94 13.97
N SER A 515 0.51 -9.15 14.41
CA SER A 515 0.24 -7.92 15.14
C SER A 515 1.13 -6.74 14.74
N CYS A 516 0.49 -5.56 14.70
CA CYS A 516 1.14 -4.27 14.53
C CYS A 516 1.15 -3.55 15.87
N ARG A 517 2.32 -3.07 16.31
CA ARG A 517 2.49 -2.30 17.53
C ARG A 517 2.58 -0.81 17.21
N VAL A 518 1.87 -0.01 17.99
CA VAL A 518 2.14 1.43 18.14
C VAL A 518 2.78 1.70 19.50
N THR A 519 3.79 2.57 19.51
CA THR A 519 4.29 3.25 20.70
C THR A 519 3.84 4.71 20.63
N VAL A 520 3.14 5.18 21.65
CA VAL A 520 2.70 6.58 21.79
C VAL A 520 3.54 7.24 22.88
N GLN A 521 4.05 8.44 22.62
CA GLN A 521 4.86 9.21 23.56
C GLN A 521 4.29 10.62 23.74
N ALA A 522 4.31 11.15 24.95
CA ALA A 522 3.85 12.50 25.25
C ALA A 522 4.97 13.38 25.82
N TYR A 523 5.09 14.59 25.27
CA TYR A 523 6.12 15.55 25.63
C TYR A 523 5.48 16.86 26.11
N ARG A 524 5.99 17.44 27.20
CA ARG A 524 5.65 18.78 27.67
C ARG A 524 6.50 19.82 26.95
N ILE A 525 5.92 20.94 26.53
CA ILE A 525 6.68 22.12 26.10
C ILE A 525 7.17 22.88 27.35
N LYS A 526 8.50 23.01 27.49
CA LYS A 526 9.14 23.86 28.49
C LYS A 526 10.31 24.64 27.87
N ASN A 527 10.35 25.96 28.06
CA ASN A 527 11.31 26.90 27.47
C ASN A 527 11.51 26.67 25.95
N ASN A 528 10.40 26.51 25.21
CA ASN A 528 10.37 26.16 23.77
C ASN A 528 11.11 24.84 23.42
N LYS A 529 11.18 23.88 24.35
CA LYS A 529 11.73 22.53 24.12
C LYS A 529 10.74 21.45 24.53
N THR A 530 10.68 20.37 23.76
CA THR A 530 9.88 19.17 24.07
C THR A 530 10.61 18.29 25.10
N THR A 531 9.97 17.99 26.23
CA THR A 531 10.49 17.09 27.27
C THR A 531 9.56 15.88 27.43
N LEU A 532 10.05 14.69 27.11
CA LEU A 532 9.31 13.42 27.25
C LEU A 532 8.91 13.19 28.71
N PHE A 533 7.66 12.83 28.98
CA PHE A 533 7.21 12.43 30.32
C PHE A 533 6.37 11.16 30.36
N TYR A 534 5.71 10.77 29.26
CA TYR A 534 4.88 9.56 29.19
C TYR A 534 5.20 8.72 27.95
N THR A 535 5.04 7.39 28.06
CA THR A 535 5.12 6.46 26.93
C THR A 535 4.23 5.24 27.18
N THR A 536 3.38 4.91 26.22
CA THR A 536 2.52 3.71 26.24
C THR A 536 2.65 2.91 24.94
N ARG A 537 2.19 1.67 24.95
CA ARG A 537 2.27 0.73 23.83
C ARG A 537 1.00 -0.09 23.70
N HIS A 538 0.60 -0.35 22.46
CA HIS A 538 -0.52 -1.23 22.14
C HIS A 538 -0.19 -2.04 20.89
N SER A 539 -0.65 -3.29 20.86
CA SER A 539 -0.44 -4.22 19.75
C SER A 539 -1.78 -4.67 19.21
N PHE A 540 -2.16 -4.12 18.07
CA PHE A 540 -3.35 -4.50 17.32
C PHE A 540 -3.14 -5.87 16.67
N LYS A 541 -4.14 -6.74 16.71
CA LYS A 541 -4.17 -7.95 15.90
C LYS A 541 -4.63 -7.62 14.49
N VAL A 542 -4.07 -8.34 13.52
CA VAL A 542 -4.42 -8.24 12.10
C VAL A 542 -4.59 -9.66 11.56
N ASP A 543 -5.83 -10.05 11.29
CA ASP A 543 -6.23 -11.27 10.60
C ASP A 543 -7.06 -10.87 9.37
N VAL A 544 -6.38 -10.57 8.27
CA VAL A 544 -7.05 -10.51 6.97
C VAL A 544 -7.32 -11.95 6.54
N ARG A 545 -8.49 -12.29 5.99
CA ARG A 545 -8.85 -13.65 5.54
C ARG A 545 -8.93 -13.74 4.00
N PRO A 546 -8.57 -14.86 3.33
CA PRO A 546 -8.46 -14.88 1.86
C PRO A 546 -9.80 -14.67 1.16
N SER A 547 -9.78 -13.93 0.05
CA SER A 547 -10.97 -13.60 -0.73
C SER A 547 -11.42 -14.76 -1.62
N GLN A 548 -12.60 -14.63 -2.24
CA GLN A 548 -12.99 -15.55 -3.33
C GLN A 548 -12.31 -15.11 -4.63
N SER A 549 -11.84 -16.06 -5.42
CA SER A 549 -11.23 -15.76 -6.72
C SER A 549 -12.31 -15.44 -7.76
N SER A 550 -12.13 -14.32 -8.47
CA SER A 550 -12.79 -14.07 -9.75
C SER A 550 -12.07 -14.89 -10.83
N VAL A 551 -12.80 -15.74 -11.55
CA VAL A 551 -12.26 -16.65 -12.58
C VAL A 551 -13.30 -16.80 -13.69
N HIS A 552 -12.93 -16.46 -14.93
CA HIS A 552 -13.77 -16.54 -16.12
C HIS A 552 -13.07 -17.37 -17.20
N PRO A 553 -13.18 -18.71 -17.14
CA PRO A 553 -12.48 -19.62 -18.05
C PRO A 553 -12.73 -19.32 -19.52
N GLN A 554 -11.63 -19.17 -20.27
CA GLN A 554 -11.60 -19.05 -21.72
C GLN A 554 -11.14 -20.38 -22.32
N PHE A 555 -11.95 -20.94 -23.21
CA PHE A 555 -11.75 -22.22 -23.90
C PHE A 555 -12.64 -22.26 -25.14
N ASP A 556 -12.26 -23.06 -26.15
CA ASP A 556 -13.08 -23.24 -27.35
C ASP A 556 -14.36 -24.02 -27.02
N LYS A 557 -15.52 -23.52 -27.49
CA LYS A 557 -16.84 -24.10 -27.18
C LYS A 557 -17.39 -25.04 -28.26
N ASP A 558 -16.89 -24.94 -29.49
CA ASP A 558 -17.24 -25.80 -30.63
C ASP A 558 -16.00 -26.62 -31.03
N CYS A 559 -15.78 -27.72 -30.32
CA CYS A 559 -14.61 -28.58 -30.51
C CYS A 559 -14.85 -29.67 -31.55
N ASP A 560 -13.75 -30.24 -32.05
CA ASP A 560 -13.76 -31.41 -32.94
C ASP A 560 -13.67 -32.68 -32.07
N LEU A 561 -14.62 -33.61 -32.20
CA LEU A 561 -14.76 -34.78 -31.30
C LEU A 561 -13.47 -35.60 -31.19
N ASP A 562 -12.72 -35.70 -32.28
CA ASP A 562 -11.49 -36.50 -32.39
C ASP A 562 -10.26 -35.83 -31.75
N THR A 563 -10.37 -34.59 -31.24
CA THR A 563 -9.21 -33.78 -30.79
C THR A 563 -8.97 -33.74 -29.27
N GLY A 564 -9.92 -34.19 -28.43
CA GLY A 564 -9.80 -34.08 -26.97
C GLY A 564 -10.46 -32.83 -26.37
N LEU A 565 -10.27 -32.59 -25.08
CA LEU A 565 -10.70 -31.34 -24.44
C LEU A 565 -9.78 -30.17 -24.87
N PRO A 566 -10.33 -28.96 -25.09
CA PRO A 566 -9.58 -27.79 -25.54
C PRO A 566 -8.64 -27.24 -24.46
N ASP A 567 -7.73 -26.36 -24.84
CA ASP A 567 -6.97 -25.55 -23.87
C ASP A 567 -7.92 -24.68 -23.03
N ILE A 568 -7.68 -24.62 -21.72
CA ILE A 568 -8.42 -23.75 -20.77
C ILE A 568 -7.47 -22.69 -20.19
N ARG A 569 -7.89 -21.43 -20.23
CA ARG A 569 -7.06 -20.25 -19.93
C ARG A 569 -7.85 -19.19 -19.15
N LEU A 570 -7.15 -18.27 -18.49
CA LEU A 570 -7.77 -17.16 -17.75
C LEU A 570 -8.10 -15.99 -18.68
N GLN A 571 -9.03 -15.13 -18.26
CA GLN A 571 -9.33 -13.86 -18.94
C GLN A 571 -8.48 -12.72 -18.37
N ASP A 572 -8.16 -11.72 -19.20
CA ASP A 572 -7.57 -10.46 -18.71
C ASP A 572 -8.48 -9.81 -17.65
N GLY A 573 -7.94 -9.59 -16.45
CA GLY A 573 -8.68 -9.08 -15.29
C GLY A 573 -9.16 -10.15 -14.30
N ASP A 574 -8.97 -11.44 -14.58
CA ASP A 574 -9.15 -12.50 -13.59
C ASP A 574 -8.12 -12.44 -12.45
N THR A 575 -8.40 -13.20 -11.39
CA THR A 575 -7.43 -13.47 -10.32
C THR A 575 -6.19 -14.15 -10.92
N PRO A 576 -4.97 -13.60 -10.73
CA PRO A 576 -3.74 -14.26 -11.19
C PRO A 576 -3.61 -15.67 -10.59
N GLY A 577 -3.17 -16.64 -11.39
CA GLY A 577 -3.20 -18.06 -11.01
C GLY A 577 -3.02 -19.04 -12.16
N THR A 578 -3.29 -20.31 -11.89
CA THR A 578 -3.26 -21.43 -12.83
C THR A 578 -4.62 -22.11 -12.90
N LEU A 579 -5.16 -22.28 -14.10
CA LEU A 579 -6.45 -22.91 -14.39
C LEU A 579 -6.25 -24.20 -15.20
N ARG A 580 -6.98 -25.28 -14.87
CA ARG A 580 -6.89 -26.60 -15.54
C ARG A 580 -8.22 -27.36 -15.50
N TRP A 581 -8.43 -28.24 -16.49
CA TRP A 581 -9.47 -29.28 -16.42
C TRP A 581 -9.14 -30.31 -15.34
N ASP A 582 -10.16 -30.90 -14.72
CA ASP A 582 -9.98 -32.03 -13.81
C ASP A 582 -9.73 -33.35 -14.59
N GLU A 583 -8.96 -34.27 -13.99
CA GLU A 583 -8.48 -35.48 -14.67
C GLU A 583 -9.60 -36.52 -14.95
N GLY A 584 -9.46 -37.26 -16.06
CA GLY A 584 -10.29 -38.44 -16.38
C GLY A 584 -11.55 -38.19 -17.21
N GLN A 585 -11.74 -36.98 -17.72
CA GLN A 585 -12.91 -36.59 -18.52
C GLN A 585 -12.71 -36.85 -20.03
N ASN A 586 -13.74 -37.34 -20.72
CA ASN A 586 -13.70 -37.69 -22.16
C ASN A 586 -14.71 -36.87 -22.99
N PRO A 587 -14.34 -36.41 -24.21
CA PRO A 587 -15.27 -35.81 -25.17
C PRO A 587 -16.50 -36.69 -25.50
N GLN A 588 -17.65 -36.06 -25.73
CA GLN A 588 -18.89 -36.72 -26.16
C GLN A 588 -19.65 -35.82 -27.17
N LEU A 589 -20.13 -36.39 -28.27
CA LEU A 589 -20.78 -35.68 -29.38
C LEU A 589 -22.00 -34.87 -28.92
N GLY A 590 -22.08 -33.60 -29.30
CA GLY A 590 -23.06 -32.64 -28.79
C GLY A 590 -22.57 -31.91 -27.53
N THR A 591 -23.45 -31.15 -26.88
CA THR A 591 -23.10 -30.28 -25.75
C THR A 591 -23.09 -31.05 -24.42
N HIS A 592 -21.94 -31.08 -23.75
CA HIS A 592 -21.72 -31.76 -22.47
C HIS A 592 -20.92 -30.88 -21.50
N SER A 593 -21.10 -31.09 -20.19
CA SER A 593 -20.50 -30.26 -19.13
C SER A 593 -19.25 -30.90 -18.53
N TYR A 594 -18.18 -30.12 -18.39
CA TYR A 594 -16.84 -30.56 -17.96
C TYR A 594 -16.33 -29.73 -16.79
N THR A 595 -15.67 -30.36 -15.79
CA THR A 595 -15.21 -29.69 -14.56
C THR A 595 -13.77 -29.22 -14.62
N TRP A 596 -13.49 -28.09 -13.96
CA TRP A 596 -12.19 -27.45 -13.90
C TRP A 596 -11.85 -26.93 -12.50
N THR A 597 -10.55 -26.78 -12.22
CA THR A 597 -9.99 -26.24 -10.98
C THR A 597 -9.02 -25.08 -11.27
N PHE A 598 -9.13 -24.01 -10.48
CA PHE A 598 -8.25 -22.85 -10.47
C PHE A 598 -7.50 -22.71 -9.14
N THR A 599 -6.18 -22.61 -9.20
CA THR A 599 -5.30 -22.29 -8.06
C THR A 599 -4.71 -20.88 -8.22
N PRO A 600 -4.97 -19.94 -7.30
CA PRO A 600 -4.42 -18.57 -7.40
C PRO A 600 -2.89 -18.52 -7.26
N GLU A 601 -2.30 -17.41 -7.72
CA GLU A 601 -0.89 -17.08 -7.51
C GLU A 601 -0.60 -16.71 -6.05
N LYS A 602 0.69 -16.77 -5.70
CA LYS A 602 1.21 -16.43 -4.38
C LYS A 602 1.71 -14.98 -4.35
N ASN A 603 1.43 -14.27 -3.26
CA ASN A 603 2.02 -12.96 -2.99
C ASN A 603 3.54 -13.08 -2.73
N ALA A 604 4.20 -11.93 -2.53
CA ALA A 604 5.66 -11.88 -2.30
C ALA A 604 6.14 -12.69 -1.07
N GLU A 605 5.23 -12.98 -0.12
CA GLU A 605 5.47 -13.76 1.10
C GLU A 605 5.17 -15.26 0.92
N GLY A 606 4.81 -15.68 -0.30
CA GLY A 606 4.53 -17.07 -0.65
C GLY A 606 3.14 -17.58 -0.26
N GLN A 607 2.20 -16.69 0.09
CA GLN A 607 0.84 -17.02 0.54
C GLN A 607 -0.22 -16.68 -0.52
N TYR A 608 -1.39 -17.32 -0.45
CA TYR A 608 -2.51 -17.03 -1.37
C TYR A 608 -3.44 -15.94 -0.80
N ASN A 609 -3.65 -14.86 -1.55
CA ASN A 609 -4.60 -13.80 -1.17
C ASN A 609 -6.07 -14.14 -1.48
N TYR A 610 -6.28 -15.08 -2.38
CA TYR A 610 -7.57 -15.59 -2.82
C TYR A 610 -7.65 -17.11 -2.62
N LYS A 611 -8.82 -17.72 -2.82
CA LYS A 611 -9.07 -19.15 -2.62
C LYS A 611 -9.01 -19.96 -3.93
N GLU A 612 -8.73 -21.25 -3.80
CA GLU A 612 -8.99 -22.21 -4.90
C GLU A 612 -10.46 -22.13 -5.32
N ALA A 613 -10.71 -22.11 -6.63
CA ALA A 613 -12.06 -22.07 -7.21
C ALA A 613 -12.23 -23.26 -8.15
N LYS A 614 -13.48 -23.72 -8.32
CA LYS A 614 -13.84 -24.82 -9.23
C LYS A 614 -15.18 -24.53 -9.88
N GLY A 615 -15.42 -25.09 -11.05
CA GLY A 615 -16.69 -24.96 -11.75
C GLY A 615 -16.86 -25.97 -12.87
N THR A 616 -17.93 -25.79 -13.63
CA THR A 616 -18.22 -26.53 -14.86
C THR A 616 -18.13 -25.61 -16.08
N ALA A 617 -18.08 -26.21 -17.26
CA ALA A 617 -18.07 -25.54 -18.55
C ALA A 617 -18.73 -26.45 -19.59
N ASP A 618 -19.72 -25.92 -20.31
CA ASP A 618 -20.40 -26.65 -21.38
C ASP A 618 -19.63 -26.50 -22.70
N ILE A 619 -19.26 -27.65 -23.29
CA ILE A 619 -18.51 -27.75 -24.55
C ILE A 619 -19.33 -28.59 -25.53
N THR A 620 -19.44 -28.11 -26.76
CA THR A 620 -20.11 -28.81 -27.86
C THR A 620 -19.07 -29.48 -28.75
N PHE A 621 -19.08 -30.81 -28.82
CA PHE A 621 -18.28 -31.53 -29.79
C PHE A 621 -19.09 -31.77 -31.07
N ASN A 622 -18.62 -31.19 -32.18
CA ASN A 622 -19.24 -31.30 -33.49
C ASN A 622 -18.58 -32.41 -34.33
N ARG A 623 -19.27 -32.85 -35.39
CA ARG A 623 -18.72 -33.69 -36.44
C ARG A 623 -18.70 -32.93 -37.77
N TYR A 624 -17.52 -32.84 -38.37
CA TYR A 624 -17.30 -32.14 -39.64
C TYR A 624 -17.27 -33.14 -40.81
N GLN A 625 -17.84 -32.74 -41.94
CA GLN A 625 -17.78 -33.47 -43.21
C GLN A 625 -16.70 -32.85 -44.12
N ALA A 626 -16.33 -33.53 -45.21
CA ALA A 626 -15.46 -32.98 -46.24
C ALA A 626 -16.25 -32.12 -47.25
N MET A 627 -15.57 -31.13 -47.84
CA MET A 627 -16.08 -30.35 -48.96
C MET A 627 -14.98 -30.20 -50.02
N HIS A 628 -15.27 -30.63 -51.23
CA HIS A 628 -14.45 -30.47 -52.41
C HIS A 628 -15.10 -29.45 -53.34
N ILE A 629 -14.37 -28.37 -53.62
CA ILE A 629 -14.75 -27.39 -54.64
C ILE A 629 -13.83 -27.66 -55.84
N GLN A 630 -14.42 -28.06 -56.96
CA GLN A 630 -13.68 -28.32 -58.18
C GLN A 630 -13.17 -27.02 -58.79
N LYS A 631 -12.05 -27.11 -59.51
CA LYS A 631 -11.45 -25.93 -60.17
C LYS A 631 -12.32 -25.50 -61.35
N THR A 632 -13.04 -24.41 -61.18
CA THR A 632 -13.73 -23.67 -62.24
C THR A 632 -12.74 -22.97 -63.19
N ALA A 633 -13.21 -22.68 -64.40
CA ALA A 633 -12.57 -21.75 -65.33
C ALA A 633 -13.48 -20.53 -65.48
N HIS A 634 -12.90 -19.34 -65.65
CA HIS A 634 -13.63 -18.08 -65.84
C HIS A 634 -14.57 -17.68 -64.70
N GLY A 635 -14.20 -18.07 -63.48
CA GLY A 635 -14.88 -17.72 -62.25
C GLY A 635 -14.40 -18.56 -61.07
N GLN A 636 -14.95 -18.30 -59.89
CA GLN A 636 -14.63 -18.94 -58.62
C GLN A 636 -15.90 -19.37 -57.87
N ILE A 637 -15.76 -20.34 -56.98
CA ILE A 637 -16.79 -20.73 -56.02
C ILE A 637 -16.24 -20.51 -54.62
N GLN A 638 -16.97 -19.77 -53.80
CA GLN A 638 -16.66 -19.49 -52.40
C GLN A 638 -17.74 -20.11 -51.49
N ALA A 639 -17.36 -20.50 -50.28
CA ALA A 639 -18.25 -21.09 -49.29
C ALA A 639 -18.06 -20.40 -47.93
N ASP A 640 -19.15 -20.22 -47.18
CA ASP A 640 -19.16 -19.58 -45.87
C ASP A 640 -18.38 -20.35 -44.78
N THR A 641 -18.25 -21.67 -44.90
CA THR A 641 -17.37 -22.49 -44.05
C THR A 641 -16.46 -23.43 -44.84
N LYS A 642 -15.22 -23.61 -44.34
CA LYS A 642 -14.26 -24.62 -44.82
C LYS A 642 -14.38 -25.97 -44.11
N LYS A 643 -15.21 -26.04 -43.07
CA LYS A 643 -15.53 -27.24 -42.28
C LYS A 643 -17.06 -27.33 -42.16
N PRO A 644 -17.77 -27.93 -43.13
CA PRO A 644 -19.21 -28.12 -43.02
C PRO A 644 -19.55 -29.04 -41.85
N VAL A 645 -20.49 -28.62 -40.99
CA VAL A 645 -20.95 -29.43 -39.85
C VAL A 645 -22.14 -30.29 -40.29
N GLN A 646 -22.11 -31.58 -39.99
CA GLN A 646 -23.22 -32.47 -40.34
C GLN A 646 -24.53 -31.97 -39.68
N GLY A 647 -25.56 -31.71 -40.49
CA GLY A 647 -26.85 -31.18 -40.04
C GLY A 647 -26.98 -29.66 -39.97
N ARG A 648 -26.02 -28.88 -40.49
CA ARG A 648 -26.13 -27.41 -40.65
C ARG A 648 -26.13 -27.01 -42.14
N ASN A 649 -26.60 -25.80 -42.45
CA ASN A 649 -26.52 -25.26 -43.82
C ASN A 649 -25.10 -24.73 -44.14
N VAL A 650 -24.80 -24.67 -45.43
CA VAL A 650 -23.64 -24.02 -46.07
C VAL A 650 -24.17 -23.08 -47.14
N VAL A 651 -23.60 -21.88 -47.24
CA VAL A 651 -23.88 -20.92 -48.31
C VAL A 651 -22.72 -20.86 -49.29
N LEU A 652 -23.01 -21.17 -50.54
CA LEU A 652 -22.11 -21.05 -51.69
C LEU A 652 -22.34 -19.72 -52.40
N THR A 653 -21.28 -19.15 -52.95
CA THR A 653 -21.29 -17.89 -53.72
C THR A 653 -20.40 -18.05 -54.94
N PHE A 654 -20.95 -17.76 -56.12
CA PHE A 654 -20.30 -17.89 -57.42
C PHE A 654 -19.82 -16.51 -57.87
N VAL A 655 -18.58 -16.42 -58.37
CA VAL A 655 -17.96 -15.14 -58.74
C VAL A 655 -17.36 -15.29 -60.14
N PRO A 656 -18.02 -14.82 -61.21
CA PRO A 656 -17.46 -14.89 -62.55
C PRO A 656 -16.19 -14.04 -62.69
N GLU A 657 -15.33 -14.38 -63.66
CA GLU A 657 -14.31 -13.45 -64.17
C GLU A 657 -14.97 -12.40 -65.08
N LYS A 658 -14.35 -11.21 -65.21
CA LYS A 658 -14.86 -10.17 -66.12
C LYS A 658 -15.00 -10.73 -67.54
N GLY A 659 -16.11 -10.41 -68.20
CA GLY A 659 -16.49 -10.90 -69.52
C GLY A 659 -17.33 -12.17 -69.50
N TYR A 660 -17.63 -12.78 -68.34
CA TYR A 660 -18.32 -14.06 -68.22
C TYR A 660 -19.53 -14.01 -67.27
N HIS A 661 -20.51 -14.88 -67.48
CA HIS A 661 -21.67 -15.10 -66.60
C HIS A 661 -21.79 -16.59 -66.23
N LEU A 662 -22.59 -16.91 -65.20
CA LEU A 662 -22.79 -18.27 -64.70
C LEU A 662 -23.84 -19.02 -65.54
N THR A 663 -23.54 -20.23 -66.02
CA THR A 663 -24.46 -21.05 -66.84
C THR A 663 -24.81 -22.42 -66.27
N SER A 664 -24.04 -22.94 -65.31
CA SER A 664 -24.33 -24.22 -64.65
C SER A 664 -23.72 -24.27 -63.24
N VAL A 665 -24.39 -24.97 -62.33
CA VAL A 665 -23.95 -25.27 -60.97
C VAL A 665 -24.34 -26.70 -60.62
N GLN A 666 -23.37 -27.52 -60.23
CA GLN A 666 -23.62 -28.91 -59.84
C GLN A 666 -23.09 -29.21 -58.44
N ILE A 667 -23.88 -29.91 -57.62
CA ILE A 667 -23.51 -30.41 -56.30
C ILE A 667 -23.84 -31.89 -56.24
N ASN A 668 -22.85 -32.74 -55.90
CA ASN A 668 -22.93 -34.20 -55.93
C ASN A 668 -23.52 -34.74 -57.26
N LYS A 669 -23.30 -34.01 -58.37
CA LYS A 669 -23.78 -34.25 -59.76
C LYS A 669 -25.26 -33.99 -60.03
N ALA A 670 -26.00 -33.35 -59.12
CA ALA A 670 -27.29 -32.75 -59.41
C ALA A 670 -27.11 -31.27 -59.79
N GLU A 671 -27.89 -30.78 -60.75
CA GLU A 671 -27.89 -29.39 -61.22
C GLU A 671 -28.71 -28.49 -60.27
N TYR A 672 -28.26 -27.26 -60.04
CA TYR A 672 -28.84 -26.29 -59.11
C TYR A 672 -28.87 -24.84 -59.63
N VAL A 673 -28.69 -24.62 -60.94
CA VAL A 673 -28.51 -23.27 -61.49
C VAL A 673 -29.77 -22.39 -61.39
N GLU A 674 -30.97 -22.98 -61.43
CA GLU A 674 -32.25 -22.25 -61.25
C GLU A 674 -32.48 -21.83 -59.79
N GLU A 675 -31.88 -22.53 -58.83
CA GLU A 675 -31.91 -22.18 -57.40
C GLU A 675 -30.88 -21.11 -57.02
N VAL A 676 -29.93 -20.77 -57.89
CA VAL A 676 -28.96 -19.68 -57.68
C VAL A 676 -29.66 -18.33 -57.78
N LYS A 677 -29.50 -17.48 -56.76
CA LYS A 677 -30.04 -16.10 -56.76
C LYS A 677 -28.95 -15.12 -56.35
N ASN A 678 -28.80 -14.04 -57.11
CA ASN A 678 -27.72 -13.05 -56.95
C ASN A 678 -26.33 -13.73 -56.85
N ASN A 679 -26.11 -14.77 -57.65
CA ASN A 679 -24.95 -15.66 -57.63
C ASN A 679 -24.72 -16.43 -56.30
N ARG A 680 -25.76 -16.76 -55.52
CA ARG A 680 -25.66 -17.48 -54.24
C ARG A 680 -26.64 -18.65 -54.14
N LEU A 681 -26.25 -19.68 -53.38
CA LEU A 681 -27.03 -20.92 -53.16
C LEU A 681 -26.82 -21.43 -51.73
N SER A 682 -27.88 -21.91 -51.06
CA SER A 682 -27.84 -22.39 -49.66
C SER A 682 -28.31 -23.84 -49.55
N LEU A 683 -27.46 -24.73 -49.02
CA LEU A 683 -27.71 -26.18 -48.97
C LEU A 683 -27.46 -26.78 -47.59
N LEU A 684 -28.29 -27.75 -47.17
CA LEU A 684 -28.17 -28.48 -45.90
C LEU A 684 -27.16 -29.63 -46.02
N VAL A 685 -26.12 -29.64 -45.18
CA VAL A 685 -25.08 -30.66 -45.15
C VAL A 685 -25.60 -31.94 -44.48
N GLN A 686 -25.55 -33.06 -45.18
CA GLN A 686 -25.82 -34.40 -44.62
C GLN A 686 -24.62 -35.35 -44.79
N GLU A 687 -23.93 -35.22 -45.92
CA GLU A 687 -22.78 -36.01 -46.37
C GLU A 687 -21.64 -35.08 -46.85
N ASP A 688 -20.57 -35.66 -47.41
CA ASP A 688 -19.50 -34.90 -48.05
C ASP A 688 -20.01 -34.22 -49.33
N LEU A 689 -19.49 -33.02 -49.63
CA LEU A 689 -19.91 -32.22 -50.79
C LEU A 689 -18.85 -32.21 -51.89
N ASP A 690 -19.25 -32.42 -53.15
CA ASP A 690 -18.46 -32.23 -54.37
C ASP A 690 -19.17 -31.21 -55.27
N ILE A 691 -18.53 -30.06 -55.51
CA ILE A 691 -19.16 -28.85 -56.04
C ILE A 691 -18.44 -28.38 -57.31
N GLN A 692 -19.20 -28.15 -58.39
CA GLN A 692 -18.73 -27.69 -59.69
C GLN A 692 -19.60 -26.54 -60.22
N ALA A 693 -19.07 -25.66 -61.07
CA ALA A 693 -19.83 -24.65 -61.81
C ALA A 693 -19.21 -24.40 -63.21
N VAL A 694 -19.97 -23.77 -64.09
CA VAL A 694 -19.54 -23.37 -65.45
C VAL A 694 -19.86 -21.90 -65.67
N PHE A 695 -18.93 -21.18 -66.30
CA PHE A 695 -19.06 -19.78 -66.67
C PHE A 695 -18.80 -19.62 -68.18
N GLU A 696 -19.63 -18.84 -68.87
CA GLU A 696 -19.56 -18.61 -70.32
C GLU A 696 -19.46 -17.12 -70.67
N LYS A 697 -18.82 -16.81 -71.82
CA LYS A 697 -18.54 -15.42 -72.20
C LYS A 697 -19.84 -14.70 -72.57
N ILE A 698 -20.06 -13.53 -71.97
CA ILE A 698 -21.12 -12.56 -72.32
C ILE A 698 -20.88 -12.08 -73.76
N LYS A 699 -21.94 -12.02 -74.59
CA LYS A 699 -21.84 -11.57 -75.99
C LYS A 699 -22.72 -10.35 -76.22
N ALA A 700 -22.24 -9.39 -77.00
CA ALA A 700 -23.00 -8.20 -77.39
C ALA A 700 -24.37 -8.52 -78.04
N ALA A 701 -24.46 -9.64 -78.76
CA ALA A 701 -25.71 -10.06 -79.41
C ALA A 701 -26.78 -10.55 -78.41
N ASP A 702 -26.38 -11.16 -77.29
CA ASP A 702 -27.31 -11.66 -76.28
C ASP A 702 -27.97 -10.45 -75.58
N ILE A 703 -27.16 -9.50 -75.10
CA ILE A 703 -27.60 -8.21 -74.52
C ILE A 703 -28.45 -7.40 -75.50
N GLN A 704 -28.15 -7.42 -76.81
CA GLN A 704 -28.99 -6.77 -77.83
C GLN A 704 -30.39 -7.41 -77.92
N GLU A 705 -30.50 -8.73 -77.77
CA GLU A 705 -31.79 -9.42 -77.74
C GLU A 705 -32.59 -9.05 -76.48
N ASP A 706 -31.92 -8.94 -75.32
CA ASP A 706 -32.57 -8.63 -74.06
C ASP A 706 -32.97 -7.16 -73.91
N VAL A 707 -32.17 -6.20 -74.41
CA VAL A 707 -32.61 -4.80 -74.53
C VAL A 707 -33.82 -4.67 -75.47
N ALA A 708 -33.85 -5.45 -76.57
CA ALA A 708 -35.00 -5.45 -77.48
C ALA A 708 -36.30 -6.04 -76.87
N LYS A 709 -36.22 -6.74 -75.73
CA LYS A 709 -37.38 -7.21 -74.95
C LYS A 709 -37.93 -6.14 -73.99
N LEU A 710 -37.20 -5.06 -73.74
CA LEU A 710 -37.61 -3.99 -72.83
C LEU A 710 -38.77 -3.13 -73.38
N PRO A 711 -39.64 -2.58 -72.51
CA PRO A 711 -40.79 -1.79 -72.95
C PRO A 711 -40.37 -0.44 -73.56
N GLN A 712 -40.60 -0.30 -74.85
CA GLN A 712 -40.38 0.92 -75.67
C GLN A 712 -41.48 1.98 -75.44
N THR A 713 -41.85 2.23 -74.18
CA THR A 713 -42.96 3.12 -73.79
C THR A 713 -42.53 4.12 -72.71
N THR A 714 -43.21 5.26 -72.67
CA THR A 714 -43.02 6.30 -71.64
C THR A 714 -43.66 5.96 -70.28
N GLU A 715 -44.09 4.70 -70.08
CA GLU A 715 -44.70 4.24 -68.83
C GLU A 715 -43.62 3.74 -67.83
N PRO A 716 -43.89 3.81 -66.50
CA PRO A 716 -42.95 3.30 -65.49
C PRO A 716 -42.75 1.79 -65.57
N LEU A 717 -41.52 1.33 -65.36
CA LEU A 717 -41.18 -0.10 -65.34
C LEU A 717 -41.90 -0.84 -64.21
N ASN A 718 -42.39 -2.05 -64.48
CA ASN A 718 -42.93 -2.96 -63.46
C ASN A 718 -41.78 -3.68 -62.69
N LYS A 719 -42.09 -4.41 -61.61
CA LYS A 719 -41.06 -5.06 -60.76
C LYS A 719 -40.20 -6.12 -61.45
N GLU A 720 -40.77 -6.85 -62.41
CA GLU A 720 -40.06 -7.86 -63.20
C GLU A 720 -39.11 -7.17 -64.18
N GLN A 721 -39.62 -6.15 -64.89
CA GLN A 721 -38.83 -5.29 -65.77
C GLN A 721 -37.73 -4.51 -65.04
N GLN A 722 -37.95 -4.11 -63.79
CA GLN A 722 -36.93 -3.49 -62.92
C GLN A 722 -35.76 -4.45 -62.68
N GLN A 723 -36.06 -5.69 -62.26
CA GLN A 723 -35.06 -6.73 -62.07
C GLN A 723 -34.31 -7.04 -63.37
N THR A 724 -35.02 -7.22 -64.49
CA THR A 724 -34.40 -7.46 -65.81
C THR A 724 -33.51 -6.30 -66.27
N VAL A 725 -33.88 -5.04 -66.00
CA VAL A 725 -33.01 -3.88 -66.29
C VAL A 725 -31.73 -3.91 -65.45
N LEU A 726 -31.81 -4.29 -64.16
CA LEU A 726 -30.61 -4.47 -63.34
C LEU A 726 -29.76 -5.67 -63.81
N GLU A 727 -30.38 -6.76 -64.26
CA GLU A 727 -29.66 -7.93 -64.81
C GLU A 727 -28.91 -7.58 -66.11
N ILE A 728 -29.58 -6.92 -67.06
CA ILE A 728 -28.95 -6.43 -68.31
C ILE A 728 -27.82 -5.43 -68.01
N LEU A 729 -28.00 -4.52 -67.05
CA LEU A 729 -26.94 -3.59 -66.63
C LEU A 729 -25.79 -4.32 -65.92
N SER A 730 -26.07 -5.40 -65.19
CA SER A 730 -25.06 -6.23 -64.52
C SER A 730 -24.15 -6.92 -65.54
N GLU A 731 -24.72 -7.50 -66.61
CA GLU A 731 -23.95 -8.09 -67.70
C GLU A 731 -23.23 -7.03 -68.55
N TYR A 732 -23.91 -5.94 -68.91
CA TYR A 732 -23.33 -4.82 -69.66
C TYR A 732 -22.07 -4.25 -68.96
N THR A 733 -22.13 -4.06 -67.64
CA THR A 733 -20.99 -3.55 -66.85
C THR A 733 -19.90 -4.60 -66.59
N GLN A 734 -20.19 -5.89 -66.79
CA GLN A 734 -19.17 -6.95 -66.79
C GLN A 734 -18.55 -7.22 -68.17
N MET A 735 -19.06 -6.66 -69.27
CA MET A 735 -18.48 -6.84 -70.61
C MET A 735 -17.01 -6.40 -70.69
N ASP A 736 -16.23 -7.13 -71.50
CA ASP A 736 -14.94 -6.64 -72.02
C ASP A 736 -15.12 -5.46 -72.99
N ASP A 737 -14.03 -4.96 -73.57
CA ASP A 737 -14.00 -3.80 -74.49
C ASP A 737 -14.84 -3.97 -75.79
N GLU A 738 -15.53 -5.11 -75.94
CA GLU A 738 -16.59 -5.36 -76.91
C GLU A 738 -17.88 -4.56 -76.64
N SER A 739 -18.00 -3.82 -75.54
CA SER A 739 -19.07 -2.81 -75.35
C SER A 739 -19.08 -1.75 -76.47
N ALA A 740 -17.95 -1.54 -77.15
CA ALA A 740 -17.85 -0.74 -78.37
C ALA A 740 -18.61 -1.31 -79.58
N GLN A 741 -19.08 -2.56 -79.52
CA GLN A 741 -19.83 -3.25 -80.59
C GLN A 741 -21.36 -3.23 -80.39
N LEU A 742 -21.88 -2.74 -79.25
CA LEU A 742 -23.30 -2.42 -79.16
C LEU A 742 -23.60 -1.19 -80.02
N ASP A 743 -24.61 -1.34 -80.89
CA ASP A 743 -25.16 -0.26 -81.71
C ASP A 743 -25.62 0.92 -80.84
N ASP A 744 -25.35 2.16 -81.27
CA ASP A 744 -25.60 3.35 -80.44
C ASP A 744 -27.11 3.51 -80.12
N LYS A 745 -28.03 3.03 -80.99
CA LYS A 745 -29.47 2.97 -80.72
C LYS A 745 -29.83 2.04 -79.54
N VAL A 746 -29.13 0.91 -79.39
CA VAL A 746 -29.35 -0.03 -78.27
C VAL A 746 -28.85 0.59 -76.96
N LYS A 747 -27.83 1.46 -77.03
CA LYS A 747 -27.37 2.27 -75.89
C LYS A 747 -28.36 3.38 -75.53
N GLU A 748 -29.00 4.01 -76.52
CA GLU A 748 -30.11 4.96 -76.27
C GLU A 748 -31.29 4.26 -75.58
N GLU A 749 -31.72 3.09 -76.06
CA GLU A 749 -32.82 2.31 -75.44
C GLU A 749 -32.48 1.81 -74.02
N LEU A 750 -31.25 1.35 -73.78
CA LEU A 750 -30.78 0.95 -72.44
C LEU A 750 -30.67 2.16 -71.49
N LEU A 751 -30.24 3.33 -71.98
CA LEU A 751 -30.26 4.58 -71.21
C LEU A 751 -31.70 4.99 -70.85
N GLU A 752 -32.64 4.93 -71.79
CA GLU A 752 -34.05 5.24 -71.54
C GLU A 752 -34.70 4.26 -70.55
N ALA A 753 -34.31 2.98 -70.56
CA ALA A 753 -34.73 2.02 -69.56
C ALA A 753 -34.13 2.33 -68.18
N MET A 754 -32.83 2.63 -68.11
CA MET A 754 -32.13 3.02 -66.89
C MET A 754 -32.69 4.30 -66.27
N GLN A 755 -33.03 5.32 -67.08
CA GLN A 755 -33.65 6.57 -66.64
C GLN A 755 -35.09 6.40 -66.11
N ARG A 756 -35.77 5.29 -66.45
CA ARG A 756 -37.09 4.94 -65.91
C ARG A 756 -37.02 4.03 -64.67
N HIS A 757 -35.83 3.63 -64.23
CA HIS A 757 -35.67 2.73 -63.10
C HIS A 757 -35.84 3.48 -61.76
N PRO A 758 -36.73 3.07 -60.83
CA PRO A 758 -37.06 3.89 -59.65
C PRO A 758 -35.94 4.00 -58.61
N GLN A 759 -34.88 3.19 -58.74
CA GLN A 759 -33.65 3.30 -57.93
C GLN A 759 -32.55 4.13 -58.63
N ILE A 760 -32.74 4.58 -59.88
CA ILE A 760 -31.72 5.33 -60.64
C ILE A 760 -32.28 6.70 -61.02
N ILE A 761 -31.57 7.77 -60.63
CA ILE A 761 -32.05 9.16 -60.70
C ILE A 761 -31.07 9.98 -61.52
N PHE A 762 -31.58 10.76 -62.48
CA PHE A 762 -30.81 11.69 -63.31
C PHE A 762 -31.25 13.14 -63.05
N GLU A 763 -30.29 14.02 -62.77
CA GLU A 763 -30.53 15.46 -62.54
C GLU A 763 -29.45 16.29 -63.27
N MET A 764 -29.67 16.48 -64.57
CA MET A 764 -28.72 17.12 -65.51
C MET A 764 -29.06 18.58 -65.84
N ASP A 765 -30.00 19.16 -65.07
CA ASP A 765 -30.66 20.43 -65.36
C ASP A 765 -30.42 21.40 -64.20
N GLN A 766 -29.62 22.45 -64.42
CA GLN A 766 -29.37 23.51 -63.43
C GLN A 766 -29.72 24.88 -64.02
N GLN A 767 -30.03 25.86 -63.15
CA GLN A 767 -30.65 27.14 -63.53
C GLN A 767 -29.90 27.99 -64.58
N GLN A 768 -28.63 27.69 -64.88
CA GLN A 768 -27.83 28.39 -65.89
C GLN A 768 -27.10 27.44 -66.86
N ILE A 769 -27.14 26.12 -66.62
CA ILE A 769 -26.49 25.09 -67.46
C ILE A 769 -27.34 23.81 -67.46
N HIS A 770 -27.65 23.29 -68.65
CA HIS A 770 -28.28 21.98 -68.84
C HIS A 770 -27.40 21.07 -69.71
N ALA A 771 -27.47 19.76 -69.51
CA ALA A 771 -26.69 18.76 -70.25
C ALA A 771 -27.58 17.71 -70.96
N SER A 772 -27.27 17.44 -72.23
CA SER A 772 -27.97 16.45 -73.08
C SER A 772 -26.98 15.56 -73.86
N SER A 773 -27.50 14.61 -74.66
CA SER A 773 -26.72 13.54 -75.32
C SER A 773 -25.97 12.64 -74.31
N LEU A 774 -26.73 12.02 -73.41
CA LEU A 774 -26.23 11.42 -72.16
C LEU A 774 -25.76 9.95 -72.26
N THR A 775 -25.61 9.37 -73.45
CA THR A 775 -25.30 7.93 -73.61
C THR A 775 -23.97 7.50 -73.00
N SER A 776 -22.99 8.40 -72.86
CA SER A 776 -21.73 8.16 -72.13
C SER A 776 -21.92 7.80 -70.66
N LEU A 777 -23.06 8.16 -70.04
CA LEU A 777 -23.31 7.92 -68.62
C LEU A 777 -23.62 6.45 -68.30
N LEU A 778 -23.82 5.60 -69.31
CA LEU A 778 -23.85 4.14 -69.15
C LEU A 778 -22.49 3.58 -68.72
N ASP A 779 -21.39 4.12 -69.25
CA ASP A 779 -20.02 3.66 -68.95
C ASP A 779 -19.59 4.00 -67.51
N GLU A 780 -20.27 4.96 -66.88
CA GLU A 780 -19.98 5.42 -65.51
C GLU A 780 -20.66 4.57 -64.42
N VAL A 781 -21.64 3.74 -64.77
CA VAL A 781 -22.28 2.78 -63.86
C VAL A 781 -21.40 1.52 -63.78
N LYS A 782 -21.18 1.01 -62.56
CA LYS A 782 -20.31 -0.14 -62.31
C LYS A 782 -21.12 -1.34 -61.83
N HIS A 783 -20.60 -2.53 -62.05
CA HIS A 783 -21.20 -3.77 -61.55
C HIS A 783 -21.46 -3.73 -60.04
N ASP A 784 -20.53 -3.18 -59.24
CA ASP A 784 -20.71 -3.00 -57.79
C ASP A 784 -21.92 -2.10 -57.44
N ASP A 785 -22.21 -1.06 -58.24
CA ASP A 785 -23.39 -0.21 -58.03
C ASP A 785 -24.66 -1.03 -58.27
N ILE A 786 -24.70 -1.80 -59.37
CA ILE A 786 -25.84 -2.65 -59.75
C ILE A 786 -26.07 -3.77 -58.72
N PHE A 787 -25.01 -4.43 -58.25
CA PHE A 787 -25.10 -5.45 -57.21
C PHE A 787 -25.71 -4.89 -55.91
N CYS A 788 -25.31 -3.69 -55.50
CA CYS A 788 -25.96 -3.00 -54.38
C CYS A 788 -27.46 -2.70 -54.63
N LEU A 789 -27.85 -2.32 -55.85
CA LEU A 789 -29.27 -2.11 -56.17
C LEU A 789 -30.09 -3.41 -56.15
N GLN A 790 -29.48 -4.56 -56.48
CA GLN A 790 -30.10 -5.88 -56.47
C GLN A 790 -30.25 -6.49 -55.07
N GLU A 791 -29.25 -6.35 -54.19
CA GLU A 791 -29.34 -6.82 -52.79
C GLU A 791 -30.21 -5.90 -51.93
N GLU A 792 -30.15 -4.58 -52.13
CA GLU A 792 -30.84 -3.58 -51.31
C GLU A 792 -31.96 -2.86 -52.07
N ALA A 793 -33.20 -3.34 -51.94
CA ALA A 793 -34.40 -2.73 -52.54
C ALA A 793 -34.75 -1.30 -52.04
N ARG A 794 -33.88 -0.67 -51.24
CA ARG A 794 -33.93 0.74 -50.84
C ARG A 794 -32.79 1.58 -51.42
N ALA A 795 -31.73 0.95 -51.91
CA ALA A 795 -30.56 1.64 -52.44
C ALA A 795 -30.94 2.46 -53.69
N LYS A 796 -30.24 3.57 -53.88
CA LYS A 796 -30.46 4.53 -54.96
C LYS A 796 -29.14 5.02 -55.54
N LEU A 797 -29.06 5.03 -56.87
CA LEU A 797 -27.99 5.63 -57.65
C LEU A 797 -28.47 6.97 -58.22
N ARG A 798 -27.73 8.06 -58.01
CA ARG A 798 -28.08 9.41 -58.47
C ARG A 798 -26.92 10.01 -59.27
N ILE A 799 -27.12 10.22 -60.56
CA ILE A 799 -26.16 10.89 -61.45
C ILE A 799 -26.67 12.32 -61.67
N HIS A 800 -25.91 13.30 -61.20
CA HIS A 800 -26.37 14.70 -61.14
C HIS A 800 -25.26 15.71 -61.39
N MET A 801 -25.63 16.89 -61.85
CA MET A 801 -24.71 18.00 -62.10
C MET A 801 -24.83 19.08 -61.01
N ASP A 802 -23.72 19.42 -60.35
CA ASP A 802 -23.58 20.56 -59.43
C ASP A 802 -22.92 21.73 -60.19
N VAL A 803 -23.55 22.91 -60.13
CA VAL A 803 -23.14 24.11 -60.89
C VAL A 803 -23.11 25.32 -59.97
N ARG A 804 -21.96 26.00 -59.90
CA ARG A 804 -21.76 27.14 -58.99
C ARG A 804 -21.17 28.34 -59.74
N GLU A 805 -21.87 29.47 -59.75
CA GLU A 805 -21.49 30.73 -60.45
C GLU A 805 -20.25 31.45 -59.84
N THR A 806 -19.48 30.77 -59.01
CA THR A 806 -18.24 31.28 -58.40
C THR A 806 -17.14 30.22 -58.46
N ALA A 807 -16.35 30.24 -59.54
CA ALA A 807 -15.07 29.53 -59.58
C ALA A 807 -14.12 30.04 -58.47
N ASN A 808 -13.17 29.19 -58.06
CA ASN A 808 -12.16 29.53 -57.05
C ASN A 808 -11.33 30.76 -57.47
N SER A 809 -10.79 31.50 -56.50
CA SER A 809 -10.02 32.73 -56.75
C SER A 809 -8.81 32.50 -57.63
N ASP A 810 -8.18 31.33 -57.54
CA ASP A 810 -6.97 30.99 -58.28
C ASP A 810 -7.28 30.67 -59.74
N ASP A 811 -8.31 29.85 -60.00
CA ASP A 811 -8.82 29.53 -61.34
C ASP A 811 -9.30 30.79 -62.07
N ARG A 812 -10.02 31.66 -61.36
CA ARG A 812 -10.43 32.97 -61.89
C ARG A 812 -9.22 33.85 -62.19
N SER A 813 -8.22 33.87 -61.29
CA SER A 813 -6.96 34.61 -61.49
C SER A 813 -6.11 34.04 -62.64
N PHE A 814 -6.25 32.76 -62.97
CA PHE A 814 -5.59 32.11 -64.10
C PHE A 814 -6.29 32.48 -65.42
N LEU A 815 -7.62 32.34 -65.48
CA LEU A 815 -8.46 32.81 -66.60
C LEU A 815 -8.21 34.30 -66.90
N GLU A 816 -8.34 35.20 -65.92
CA GLU A 816 -8.18 36.64 -66.12
C GLU A 816 -6.78 37.06 -66.61
N LYS A 817 -5.73 36.24 -66.38
CA LYS A 817 -4.38 36.46 -66.93
C LYS A 817 -4.24 35.99 -68.37
N GLN A 818 -4.81 34.84 -68.71
CA GLN A 818 -4.69 34.26 -70.04
C GLN A 818 -5.63 34.94 -71.05
N VAL A 819 -6.90 35.12 -70.67
CA VAL A 819 -7.97 35.75 -71.48
C VAL A 819 -7.58 37.17 -71.95
N LYS A 820 -6.80 37.90 -71.14
CA LYS A 820 -6.23 39.22 -71.50
C LYS A 820 -5.14 39.17 -72.59
N ARG A 821 -4.48 38.05 -72.82
CA ARG A 821 -3.49 37.90 -73.90
C ARG A 821 -4.17 37.75 -75.26
N ASP A 822 -5.32 37.09 -75.29
CA ASP A 822 -6.05 36.71 -76.50
C ASP A 822 -7.13 37.76 -76.89
N GLY A 823 -7.14 38.93 -76.22
CA GLY A 823 -8.05 40.05 -76.53
C GLY A 823 -9.51 39.84 -76.10
N LEU A 824 -9.74 38.89 -75.19
CA LEU A 824 -11.07 38.55 -74.65
C LEU A 824 -11.34 39.25 -73.32
N THR A 825 -12.61 39.31 -72.93
CA THR A 825 -13.09 39.79 -71.61
C THR A 825 -13.96 38.71 -70.95
N LEU A 826 -13.75 38.50 -69.65
CA LEU A 826 -14.44 37.47 -68.87
C LEU A 826 -15.83 37.98 -68.42
N ALA A 827 -16.88 37.18 -68.61
CA ALA A 827 -18.26 37.52 -68.24
C ALA A 827 -18.69 36.85 -66.92
N SER A 828 -18.79 35.52 -66.92
CA SER A 828 -19.14 34.70 -65.76
C SER A 828 -18.26 33.44 -65.72
N CYS A 829 -18.17 32.81 -64.54
CA CYS A 829 -17.34 31.62 -64.31
C CYS A 829 -18.14 30.60 -63.51
N TYR A 830 -18.06 29.33 -63.89
CA TYR A 830 -18.82 28.24 -63.30
C TYR A 830 -17.89 27.12 -62.85
N ASP A 831 -18.00 26.67 -61.61
CA ASP A 831 -17.51 25.34 -61.22
C ASP A 831 -18.63 24.34 -61.57
N VAL A 832 -18.34 23.39 -62.47
CA VAL A 832 -19.32 22.44 -63.04
C VAL A 832 -18.85 21.03 -62.81
N LYS A 833 -19.58 20.28 -61.98
CA LYS A 833 -19.20 18.94 -61.52
C LYS A 833 -20.29 17.92 -61.84
N LEU A 834 -19.88 16.80 -62.42
CA LEU A 834 -20.72 15.63 -62.61
C LEU A 834 -20.47 14.66 -61.45
N LEU A 835 -21.52 14.30 -60.72
CA LEU A 835 -21.46 13.55 -59.47
C LEU A 835 -22.32 12.29 -59.56
N LYS A 836 -21.73 11.14 -59.24
CA LYS A 836 -22.41 9.85 -59.08
C LYS A 836 -22.49 9.50 -57.60
N THR A 837 -23.70 9.41 -57.07
CA THR A 837 -23.98 9.15 -55.65
C THR A 837 -24.74 7.84 -55.50
N LEU A 838 -24.16 6.87 -54.80
CA LEU A 838 -24.85 5.65 -54.37
C LEU A 838 -25.24 5.80 -52.90
N THR A 839 -26.54 5.90 -52.62
CA THR A 839 -27.12 5.79 -51.28
C THR A 839 -27.55 4.35 -51.06
N ALA A 840 -26.98 3.65 -50.09
CA ALA A 840 -27.24 2.23 -49.83
C ALA A 840 -27.12 1.97 -48.34
N ASP A 841 -28.20 1.55 -47.69
CA ASP A 841 -28.41 1.45 -46.23
C ASP A 841 -27.71 2.56 -45.40
N ALA A 842 -28.35 3.70 -45.17
CA ALA A 842 -27.85 4.84 -44.38
C ALA A 842 -26.49 5.46 -44.79
N GLU A 843 -25.81 4.90 -45.80
CA GLU A 843 -24.51 5.38 -46.29
C GLU A 843 -24.63 6.00 -47.68
N GLU A 844 -23.99 7.15 -47.85
CA GLU A 844 -23.98 7.90 -49.11
C GLU A 844 -22.54 7.99 -49.65
N ARG A 845 -22.27 7.28 -50.75
CA ARG A 845 -20.98 7.28 -51.44
C ARG A 845 -21.06 8.13 -52.70
N THR A 846 -20.44 9.31 -52.68
CA THR A 846 -20.43 10.24 -53.83
C THR A 846 -19.04 10.27 -54.49
N ALA A 847 -19.00 10.07 -55.81
CA ALA A 847 -17.81 10.13 -56.65
C ALA A 847 -17.95 11.22 -57.73
N GLU A 848 -16.84 11.89 -58.05
CA GLU A 848 -16.76 12.98 -59.03
C GLU A 848 -16.27 12.45 -60.39
N VAL A 849 -17.13 12.53 -61.42
CA VAL A 849 -16.82 12.13 -62.79
C VAL A 849 -16.14 13.30 -63.49
N ARG A 850 -14.80 13.32 -63.46
CA ARG A 850 -13.99 14.41 -64.02
C ARG A 850 -13.83 14.37 -65.54
N GLN A 851 -13.95 13.19 -66.14
CA GLN A 851 -13.85 12.99 -67.60
C GLN A 851 -14.77 11.82 -68.03
N LEU A 852 -15.37 11.92 -69.21
CA LEU A 852 -16.19 10.87 -69.85
C LEU A 852 -15.49 10.22 -71.07
N SER A 853 -16.02 9.08 -71.51
CA SER A 853 -15.58 8.31 -72.70
C SER A 853 -15.88 9.01 -74.03
N LYS A 854 -17.12 9.51 -74.19
CA LYS A 854 -17.58 10.41 -75.28
C LYS A 854 -18.10 11.72 -74.66
N PRO A 855 -17.96 12.89 -75.32
CA PRO A 855 -18.46 14.17 -74.79
C PRO A 855 -19.99 14.25 -74.78
N ILE A 856 -20.55 14.95 -73.79
CA ILE A 856 -21.97 15.33 -73.74
C ILE A 856 -22.15 16.78 -74.19
N LEU A 857 -23.37 17.19 -74.53
CA LEU A 857 -23.68 18.56 -74.96
C LEU A 857 -24.07 19.41 -73.75
N LEU A 858 -23.31 20.46 -73.44
CA LEU A 858 -23.60 21.44 -72.39
C LEU A 858 -24.13 22.74 -73.02
N THR A 859 -25.29 23.20 -72.58
CA THR A 859 -25.88 24.50 -72.98
C THR A 859 -25.80 25.48 -71.81
N PHE A 860 -25.22 26.66 -72.05
CA PHE A 860 -25.02 27.73 -71.07
C PHE A 860 -25.93 28.92 -71.40
N ALA A 861 -26.62 29.46 -70.39
CA ALA A 861 -27.38 30.70 -70.52
C ALA A 861 -26.46 31.94 -70.53
N LEU A 862 -26.70 32.89 -71.44
CA LEU A 862 -25.95 34.14 -71.57
C LEU A 862 -26.49 35.21 -70.61
N PRO A 863 -25.65 35.90 -69.81
CA PRO A 863 -26.15 36.89 -68.86
C PRO A 863 -26.80 38.12 -69.53
N GLN A 864 -28.10 38.33 -69.29
CA GLN A 864 -28.94 39.39 -69.88
C GLN A 864 -28.41 40.83 -69.77
N LYS A 865 -27.40 41.10 -68.93
CA LYS A 865 -26.76 42.41 -68.75
C LYS A 865 -25.61 42.70 -69.72
N LEU A 866 -25.27 41.76 -70.62
CA LEU A 866 -24.11 41.83 -71.51
C LEU A 866 -24.45 42.15 -72.97
N THR A 867 -25.54 42.87 -73.22
CA THR A 867 -25.82 43.46 -74.54
C THR A 867 -24.64 44.32 -75.04
N ALA A 868 -24.39 44.28 -76.34
CA ALA A 868 -23.31 45.05 -76.96
C ALA A 868 -23.65 46.56 -76.96
N PRO A 869 -22.68 47.46 -76.72
CA PRO A 869 -22.88 48.89 -76.94
C PRO A 869 -23.19 49.23 -78.41
N ASP A 870 -23.94 50.32 -78.65
CA ASP A 870 -24.25 50.78 -80.01
C ASP A 870 -22.97 50.96 -80.86
N GLY A 871 -22.95 50.36 -82.05
CA GLY A 871 -21.79 50.37 -82.96
C GLY A 871 -20.73 49.29 -82.68
N VAL A 872 -20.98 48.37 -81.74
CA VAL A 872 -20.08 47.25 -81.40
C VAL A 872 -20.74 45.91 -81.71
N ASN A 873 -20.02 45.00 -82.36
CA ASN A 873 -20.38 43.59 -82.43
C ASN A 873 -19.64 42.80 -81.35
N ARG A 874 -20.37 42.03 -80.54
CA ARG A 874 -19.87 41.24 -79.41
C ARG A 874 -19.99 39.74 -79.70
N GLU A 875 -18.86 39.05 -79.77
CA GLU A 875 -18.81 37.59 -79.97
C GLU A 875 -18.61 36.87 -78.63
N PHE A 876 -19.45 35.89 -78.31
CA PHE A 876 -19.35 35.05 -77.10
C PHE A 876 -18.67 33.70 -77.35
N TYR A 877 -17.97 33.21 -76.32
CA TYR A 877 -17.20 31.97 -76.31
C TYR A 877 -17.31 31.27 -74.95
N ILE A 878 -17.20 29.93 -74.95
CA ILE A 878 -16.98 29.14 -73.73
C ILE A 878 -15.51 28.76 -73.62
N LEU A 879 -14.94 29.00 -72.44
CA LEU A 879 -13.63 28.54 -72.02
C LEU A 879 -13.79 27.43 -70.98
N ARG A 880 -12.87 26.46 -70.98
CA ARG A 880 -12.81 25.38 -69.98
C ARG A 880 -11.37 25.25 -69.47
N ILE A 881 -11.17 25.29 -68.16
CA ILE A 881 -9.89 24.91 -67.54
C ILE A 881 -9.89 23.40 -67.37
N HIS A 882 -8.83 22.71 -67.81
CA HIS A 882 -8.57 21.33 -67.40
C HIS A 882 -7.14 21.15 -66.93
N GLU A 883 -6.90 20.15 -66.10
CA GLU A 883 -5.57 19.75 -65.65
C GLU A 883 -5.04 18.65 -66.58
N ASN A 884 -3.83 18.83 -67.09
CA ASN A 884 -3.12 17.80 -67.86
C ASN A 884 -2.58 16.71 -66.92
N ALA A 885 -2.21 15.55 -67.46
CA ALA A 885 -1.66 14.43 -66.69
C ALA A 885 -0.28 14.71 -66.00
N ASP A 886 0.32 15.88 -66.24
CA ASP A 886 1.53 16.37 -65.58
C ASP A 886 1.25 17.39 -64.45
N GLY A 887 -0.02 17.65 -64.13
CA GLY A 887 -0.45 18.63 -63.13
C GLY A 887 -0.49 20.08 -63.64
N THR A 888 -0.31 20.33 -64.94
CA THR A 888 -0.41 21.68 -65.50
C THR A 888 -1.84 22.03 -65.88
N GLN A 889 -2.35 23.17 -65.38
CA GLN A 889 -3.62 23.72 -65.85
C GLN A 889 -3.48 24.27 -67.27
N ARG A 890 -4.45 23.94 -68.13
CA ARG A 890 -4.62 24.43 -69.49
C ARG A 890 -6.03 25.00 -69.65
N ILE A 891 -6.17 26.01 -70.52
CA ILE A 891 -7.48 26.52 -70.95
C ILE A 891 -7.71 26.07 -72.39
N ASP A 892 -8.85 25.43 -72.63
CA ASP A 892 -9.40 25.20 -73.97
C ASP A 892 -10.44 26.26 -74.30
N LEU A 893 -10.49 26.65 -75.58
CA LEU A 893 -11.58 27.39 -76.20
C LEU A 893 -12.50 26.37 -76.87
N LEU A 894 -13.74 26.24 -76.38
CA LEU A 894 -14.70 25.27 -76.92
C LEU A 894 -15.47 25.87 -78.10
N GLU A 895 -15.51 25.14 -79.22
CA GLU A 895 -16.24 25.55 -80.41
C GLU A 895 -17.76 25.40 -80.19
N PRO A 896 -18.56 26.46 -80.40
CA PRO A 896 -20.01 26.40 -80.15
C PRO A 896 -20.74 25.67 -81.27
N VAL A 897 -21.44 24.60 -80.88
CA VAL A 897 -22.29 23.76 -81.73
C VAL A 897 -23.55 24.51 -82.15
N GLN A 898 -24.09 25.31 -81.23
CA GLN A 898 -25.28 26.14 -81.44
C GLN A 898 -25.13 27.46 -80.68
N ARG A 899 -25.69 28.53 -81.24
CA ARG A 899 -25.82 29.86 -80.62
C ARG A 899 -27.24 30.36 -80.83
N ALA A 900 -27.91 30.76 -79.75
CA ALA A 900 -29.14 31.56 -79.78
C ALA A 900 -28.80 33.04 -79.46
N GLU A 901 -29.81 33.89 -79.25
CA GLU A 901 -29.58 35.25 -78.75
C GLU A 901 -29.22 35.25 -77.24
N ASP A 902 -29.63 34.21 -76.52
CA ASP A 902 -29.58 34.07 -75.06
C ASP A 902 -28.91 32.78 -74.57
N GLU A 903 -28.49 31.86 -75.45
CA GLU A 903 -27.82 30.59 -75.09
C GLU A 903 -26.66 30.22 -76.02
N ILE A 904 -25.71 29.44 -75.51
CA ILE A 904 -24.57 28.89 -76.25
C ILE A 904 -24.29 27.43 -75.85
N SER A 905 -24.22 26.53 -76.83
CA SER A 905 -24.04 25.09 -76.60
C SER A 905 -22.68 24.59 -77.08
N VAL A 906 -22.00 23.77 -76.28
CA VAL A 906 -20.67 23.20 -76.55
C VAL A 906 -20.61 21.73 -76.14
N TYR A 907 -19.90 20.90 -76.91
CA TYR A 907 -19.57 19.54 -76.47
C TYR A 907 -18.46 19.58 -75.42
N SER A 908 -18.56 18.75 -74.38
CA SER A 908 -17.48 18.59 -73.40
C SER A 908 -17.36 17.16 -72.86
N ASP A 909 -16.12 16.70 -72.78
CA ASP A 909 -15.68 15.44 -72.19
C ASP A 909 -15.22 15.58 -70.72
N ARG A 910 -15.22 16.78 -70.11
CA ARG A 910 -14.57 17.08 -68.81
C ARG A 910 -15.38 17.99 -67.89
N PHE A 911 -15.24 17.80 -66.58
CA PHE A 911 -15.98 18.55 -65.54
C PHE A 911 -15.01 19.19 -64.55
N SER A 912 -15.15 20.52 -64.39
CA SER A 912 -14.08 21.45 -64.00
C SER A 912 -14.61 22.91 -64.00
N ALA A 913 -13.71 23.90 -63.95
CA ALA A 913 -14.06 25.30 -64.09
C ALA A 913 -14.27 25.73 -65.56
N TYR A 914 -15.42 26.32 -65.85
CA TYR A 914 -15.80 26.93 -67.12
C TYR A 914 -15.89 28.45 -66.99
N ALA A 915 -15.85 29.16 -68.11
CA ALA A 915 -16.20 30.57 -68.16
C ALA A 915 -16.83 31.00 -69.49
N ILE A 916 -17.79 31.91 -69.41
CA ILE A 916 -18.26 32.67 -70.57
C ILE A 916 -17.28 33.84 -70.75
N ALA A 917 -16.77 34.01 -71.97
CA ALA A 917 -15.94 35.15 -72.35
C ALA A 917 -16.47 35.79 -73.63
N TYR A 918 -16.14 37.06 -73.86
CA TYR A 918 -16.56 37.79 -75.06
C TYR A 918 -15.47 38.69 -75.64
N ARG A 919 -15.60 39.02 -76.92
CA ARG A 919 -14.75 40.00 -77.62
C ARG A 919 -15.62 41.05 -78.30
N ASP A 920 -15.28 42.31 -78.09
CA ASP A 920 -15.93 43.46 -78.71
C ASP A 920 -15.16 43.92 -79.95
N SER A 921 -15.89 44.25 -81.02
CA SER A 921 -15.34 44.71 -82.29
C SER A 921 -16.13 45.91 -82.83
N LEU A 922 -15.43 46.98 -83.22
CA LEU A 922 -16.05 48.21 -83.75
C LEU A 922 -16.57 47.98 -85.18
N ILE A 923 -17.81 48.39 -85.44
CA ILE A 923 -18.40 48.38 -86.79
C ILE A 923 -17.82 49.57 -87.57
N GLN A 924 -16.86 49.29 -88.45
CA GLN A 924 -16.21 50.32 -89.29
C GLN A 924 -17.14 50.86 -90.38
N THR A 925 -16.99 52.14 -90.70
CA THR A 925 -17.76 52.88 -91.72
C THR A 925 -16.84 53.80 -92.53
N ASN A 926 -17.26 54.13 -93.76
CA ASN A 926 -16.50 54.78 -94.87
C ASN A 926 -15.49 53.80 -95.51
N GLU A 927 -15.55 53.41 -96.79
CA GLU A 927 -15.76 54.11 -98.08
C GLU A 927 -14.54 54.91 -98.60
N ASP A 928 -13.83 54.33 -99.59
CA ASP A 928 -13.33 54.98 -100.82
C ASP A 928 -12.89 53.88 -101.83
N PRO A 929 -12.85 54.11 -103.17
CA PRO A 929 -13.48 53.16 -104.09
C PRO A 929 -12.68 52.91 -105.39
N ASP A 930 -11.57 52.18 -105.34
CA ASP A 930 -10.77 51.88 -106.54
C ASP A 930 -10.32 50.41 -106.62
N ASN A 931 -11.30 49.51 -106.78
CA ASN A 931 -11.10 48.15 -107.27
C ASN A 931 -12.38 47.63 -107.95
N ALA A 932 -12.25 46.78 -108.97
CA ALA A 932 -13.37 46.27 -109.78
C ALA A 932 -14.48 45.65 -108.91
N LEU A 933 -15.74 46.06 -109.03
CA LEU A 933 -16.68 45.79 -110.13
C LEU A 933 -16.97 44.29 -110.27
N GLU A 934 -18.21 43.92 -109.92
CA GLU A 934 -18.73 42.56 -109.68
C GLU A 934 -18.11 41.84 -108.45
N ALA A 935 -18.86 41.09 -107.64
CA ALA A 935 -20.27 40.71 -107.76
C ALA A 935 -21.05 40.94 -106.44
N GLN A 936 -22.07 41.80 -106.51
CA GLN A 936 -23.20 41.74 -105.58
C GLN A 936 -24.06 40.52 -105.94
N LYS A 937 -23.64 39.31 -105.52
CA LYS A 937 -24.49 38.12 -105.52
C LYS A 937 -25.02 37.89 -104.11
N GLU A 938 -26.34 37.87 -104.01
CA GLU A 938 -27.08 38.01 -102.76
C GLU A 938 -27.09 36.71 -101.94
N ALA A 939 -27.48 36.79 -100.66
CA ALA A 939 -27.80 35.58 -99.90
C ALA A 939 -29.10 34.97 -100.47
N TYR A 940 -29.06 33.68 -100.73
CA TYR A 940 -30.14 32.96 -101.40
C TYR A 940 -30.99 32.18 -100.39
N VAL A 941 -32.29 32.10 -100.65
CA VAL A 941 -33.24 31.37 -99.82
C VAL A 941 -33.36 29.93 -100.32
N ILE A 942 -33.23 28.97 -99.40
CA ILE A 942 -33.71 27.60 -99.60
C ILE A 942 -34.98 27.42 -98.78
N THR A 943 -36.08 27.07 -99.45
CA THR A 943 -37.35 26.74 -98.77
C THR A 943 -37.50 25.24 -98.62
N ALA A 944 -37.58 24.77 -97.38
CA ALA A 944 -37.61 23.37 -96.98
C ALA A 944 -38.99 22.96 -96.44
N GLU A 945 -39.62 22.00 -97.12
CA GLU A 945 -41.00 21.56 -96.87
C GLU A 945 -41.10 20.03 -96.70
N LYS A 946 -42.23 19.54 -96.16
CA LYS A 946 -42.49 18.10 -96.00
C LYS A 946 -43.95 17.74 -96.25
N ASN A 947 -44.17 16.57 -96.83
CA ASN A 947 -45.47 15.94 -97.05
C ASN A 947 -45.51 14.57 -96.34
N GLY A 948 -46.58 14.27 -95.59
CA GLY A 948 -46.70 13.02 -94.84
C GLY A 948 -46.05 13.07 -93.44
N GLN A 949 -45.91 11.90 -92.80
CA GLN A 949 -45.46 11.78 -91.41
C GLN A 949 -43.94 11.56 -91.33
N GLY A 950 -43.24 12.56 -90.82
CA GLY A 950 -41.79 12.60 -90.65
C GLY A 950 -41.30 14.03 -90.39
N THR A 951 -39.98 14.25 -90.39
CA THR A 951 -39.33 15.57 -90.23
C THR A 951 -38.38 15.88 -91.37
N ILE A 952 -38.15 17.17 -91.60
CA ILE A 952 -37.09 17.73 -92.42
C ILE A 952 -36.35 18.77 -91.57
N THR A 953 -35.02 18.74 -91.57
CA THR A 953 -34.22 19.65 -90.74
C THR A 953 -33.07 20.24 -91.55
N PRO A 954 -32.90 21.58 -91.60
CA PRO A 954 -33.84 22.60 -91.11
C PRO A 954 -35.14 22.67 -91.95
N GLN A 955 -36.23 23.17 -91.36
CA GLN A 955 -37.54 23.36 -92.01
C GLN A 955 -37.84 24.86 -92.22
N GLY A 956 -38.58 25.21 -93.28
CA GLY A 956 -38.97 26.59 -93.57
C GLY A 956 -38.03 27.28 -94.56
N ALA A 957 -38.06 28.62 -94.61
CA ALA A 957 -37.22 29.41 -95.52
C ALA A 957 -35.91 29.84 -94.83
N ILE A 958 -34.78 29.28 -95.24
CA ILE A 958 -33.46 29.55 -94.68
C ILE A 958 -32.64 30.38 -95.66
N GLN A 959 -32.05 31.49 -95.20
CA GLN A 959 -31.06 32.26 -95.99
C GLN A 959 -29.67 31.64 -95.86
N ILE A 960 -29.06 31.32 -96.99
CA ILE A 960 -27.70 30.78 -97.13
C ILE A 960 -26.87 31.77 -97.96
N LYS A 961 -25.63 32.06 -97.55
CA LYS A 961 -24.74 32.95 -98.32
C LYS A 961 -24.36 32.31 -99.66
N ALA A 962 -24.25 33.13 -100.72
CA ALA A 962 -23.82 32.68 -102.03
C ALA A 962 -22.50 31.87 -101.95
N GLY A 963 -22.52 30.65 -102.49
CA GLY A 963 -21.39 29.72 -102.50
C GLY A 963 -21.22 28.84 -101.25
N ALA A 964 -21.99 29.06 -100.18
CA ALA A 964 -21.90 28.23 -98.97
C ALA A 964 -22.60 26.86 -99.15
N GLN A 965 -22.14 25.86 -98.40
CA GLN A 965 -22.77 24.52 -98.34
C GLN A 965 -23.99 24.54 -97.41
N ALA A 966 -25.05 23.81 -97.76
CA ALA A 966 -26.23 23.62 -96.91
C ALA A 966 -26.67 22.14 -96.92
N VAL A 967 -26.94 21.58 -95.73
CA VAL A 967 -27.33 20.18 -95.54
C VAL A 967 -28.74 20.11 -94.98
N PHE A 968 -29.54 19.20 -95.52
CA PHE A 968 -30.88 18.86 -95.05
C PHE A 968 -30.96 17.38 -94.72
N THR A 969 -31.58 17.02 -93.60
CA THR A 969 -31.86 15.63 -93.22
C THR A 969 -33.36 15.36 -93.21
N PHE A 970 -33.74 14.10 -93.45
CA PHE A 970 -35.14 13.67 -93.49
C PHE A 970 -35.32 12.38 -92.67
N VAL A 971 -36.29 12.38 -91.76
CA VAL A 971 -36.56 11.23 -90.88
C VAL A 971 -38.04 10.85 -90.98
N PRO A 972 -38.38 9.65 -91.48
CA PRO A 972 -39.76 9.15 -91.47
C PRO A 972 -40.29 8.93 -90.05
N ALA A 973 -41.60 9.08 -89.85
CA ALA A 973 -42.25 8.61 -88.64
C ALA A 973 -42.37 7.07 -88.63
N GLN A 974 -42.62 6.49 -87.46
CA GLN A 974 -42.75 5.04 -87.31
C GLN A 974 -43.83 4.44 -88.23
N GLY A 975 -43.45 3.41 -89.00
CA GLY A 975 -44.33 2.79 -90.02
C GLY A 975 -44.53 3.64 -91.27
N TYR A 976 -43.68 4.63 -91.51
CA TYR A 976 -43.53 5.34 -92.77
C TYR A 976 -42.08 5.26 -93.28
N HIS A 977 -41.90 5.52 -94.57
CA HIS A 977 -40.59 5.61 -95.22
C HIS A 977 -40.52 6.85 -96.13
N VAL A 978 -39.31 7.35 -96.44
CA VAL A 978 -39.13 8.37 -97.49
C VAL A 978 -39.57 7.76 -98.82
N GLN A 979 -40.56 8.38 -99.46
CA GLN A 979 -41.07 8.00 -100.78
C GLN A 979 -40.25 8.67 -101.89
N ASP A 980 -39.96 9.97 -101.75
CA ASP A 980 -39.07 10.74 -102.64
C ASP A 980 -38.62 12.06 -101.96
N VAL A 981 -37.51 12.61 -102.45
CA VAL A 981 -36.98 13.95 -102.12
C VAL A 981 -36.89 14.77 -103.40
N LEU A 982 -37.60 15.89 -103.45
CA LEU A 982 -37.66 16.80 -104.59
C LEU A 982 -36.78 18.02 -104.33
N VAL A 983 -35.85 18.33 -105.24
CA VAL A 983 -35.01 19.55 -105.22
C VAL A 983 -35.28 20.36 -106.47
N ASP A 984 -35.65 21.64 -106.31
CA ASP A 984 -36.19 22.49 -107.39
C ASP A 984 -37.30 21.81 -108.23
N GLY A 985 -38.13 20.99 -107.56
CA GLY A 985 -39.18 20.19 -108.20
C GLY A 985 -38.70 18.94 -108.97
N LYS A 986 -37.43 18.53 -108.85
CA LYS A 986 -36.88 17.32 -109.47
C LYS A 986 -36.59 16.23 -108.44
N SER A 987 -37.10 15.03 -108.69
CA SER A 987 -36.84 13.84 -107.88
C SER A 987 -35.34 13.56 -107.76
N GLN A 988 -34.88 13.37 -106.53
CA GLN A 988 -33.54 12.90 -106.15
C GLN A 988 -33.59 11.45 -105.63
N GLY A 989 -34.79 10.88 -105.48
CA GLY A 989 -35.02 9.53 -104.98
C GLY A 989 -35.19 9.46 -103.46
N ARG A 990 -35.19 8.21 -102.96
CA ARG A 990 -35.40 7.88 -101.54
C ARG A 990 -34.12 8.10 -100.74
N LEU A 991 -33.86 9.36 -100.41
CA LEU A 991 -32.70 9.81 -99.63
C LEU A 991 -33.09 10.17 -98.19
N ASN A 992 -32.18 9.94 -97.23
CA ASN A 992 -32.34 10.35 -95.83
C ASN A 992 -31.64 11.69 -95.53
N SER A 993 -30.87 12.22 -96.47
CA SER A 993 -30.31 13.58 -96.45
C SER A 993 -30.03 14.09 -97.85
N TYR A 994 -29.89 15.40 -98.00
CA TYR A 994 -29.47 16.06 -99.23
C TYR A 994 -28.56 17.25 -98.91
N THR A 995 -27.52 17.43 -99.72
CA THR A 995 -26.53 18.49 -99.53
C THR A 995 -26.43 19.34 -100.78
N PHE A 996 -26.71 20.63 -100.66
CA PHE A 996 -26.31 21.64 -101.63
C PHE A 996 -24.82 21.93 -101.40
N PRO A 997 -23.90 21.54 -102.31
CA PRO A 997 -22.47 21.68 -102.06
C PRO A 997 -22.00 23.14 -102.09
N ALA A 998 -22.68 23.98 -102.87
CA ALA A 998 -22.55 25.42 -102.91
C ALA A 998 -23.89 26.01 -103.39
N VAL A 999 -24.45 26.98 -102.66
CA VAL A 999 -25.74 27.60 -102.97
C VAL A 999 -25.54 28.84 -103.84
N ASP A 1000 -25.84 28.78 -105.14
CA ASP A 1000 -25.54 29.85 -106.11
C ASP A 1000 -26.78 30.60 -106.66
N LYS A 1001 -27.97 30.18 -106.21
CA LYS A 1001 -29.31 30.75 -106.45
C LYS A 1001 -30.30 30.32 -105.35
N ASN A 1002 -31.52 30.85 -105.37
CA ASN A 1002 -32.63 30.32 -104.55
C ASN A 1002 -32.98 28.87 -104.95
N HIS A 1003 -33.39 28.06 -103.97
CA HIS A 1003 -33.80 26.67 -104.16
C HIS A 1003 -35.07 26.32 -103.38
N THR A 1004 -35.70 25.20 -103.74
CA THR A 1004 -36.67 24.52 -102.88
C THR A 1004 -36.27 23.07 -102.65
N ILE A 1005 -36.60 22.54 -101.47
CA ILE A 1005 -36.42 21.13 -101.14
C ILE A 1005 -37.66 20.60 -100.40
N GLN A 1006 -38.20 19.48 -100.86
CA GLN A 1006 -39.45 18.92 -100.34
C GLN A 1006 -39.35 17.39 -100.23
N VAL A 1007 -39.55 16.84 -99.04
CA VAL A 1007 -39.59 15.39 -98.80
C VAL A 1007 -41.02 14.87 -98.68
N THR A 1008 -41.29 13.68 -99.21
CA THR A 1008 -42.60 12.99 -99.07
C THR A 1008 -42.44 11.64 -98.38
N PHE A 1009 -43.33 11.32 -97.44
CA PHE A 1009 -43.34 10.08 -96.66
C PHE A 1009 -44.59 9.22 -96.90
N GLU A 1010 -44.42 7.91 -97.14
CA GLU A 1010 -45.48 6.91 -97.43
C GLU A 1010 -45.51 5.79 -96.37
N LYS A 1011 -46.65 5.12 -96.16
CA LYS A 1011 -46.93 4.24 -95.00
C LYS A 1011 -46.86 2.73 -95.31
N ASP A 1012 -46.35 1.95 -94.36
CA ASP A 1012 -46.24 0.48 -94.42
C ASP A 1012 -47.46 -0.27 -93.81
N ALA A 1013 -47.56 -1.60 -94.00
CA ALA A 1013 -48.74 -2.42 -93.64
C ALA A 1013 -48.40 -3.84 -93.08
N ALA A 1014 -49.26 -4.41 -92.22
CA ALA A 1014 -48.97 -5.63 -91.43
C ALA A 1014 -50.20 -6.54 -91.13
N LYS A 1015 -49.96 -7.74 -90.55
CA LYS A 1015 -50.96 -8.71 -90.03
C LYS A 1015 -50.39 -9.52 -88.83
N ALA A 1016 -51.25 -10.16 -88.02
CA ALA A 1016 -50.92 -10.59 -86.63
C ALA A 1016 -51.54 -11.96 -86.22
N GLU A 1017 -51.63 -12.23 -84.89
CA GLU A 1017 -52.24 -13.37 -84.14
C GLU A 1017 -51.29 -14.56 -83.76
N ASN A 1018 -51.38 -15.30 -82.64
CA ASN A 1018 -52.02 -15.22 -81.28
C ASN A 1018 -51.55 -16.49 -80.43
N ILE A 1019 -51.89 -16.87 -79.17
CA ILE A 1019 -52.89 -16.49 -78.12
C ILE A 1019 -52.52 -17.03 -76.68
N LYS A 1020 -52.62 -16.21 -75.60
CA LYS A 1020 -53.10 -16.51 -74.20
C LYS A 1020 -52.45 -17.63 -73.29
N HIS A 1021 -52.64 -17.73 -71.94
CA HIS A 1021 -53.28 -16.91 -70.87
C HIS A 1021 -52.91 -17.36 -69.42
N GLU A 1022 -53.05 -16.43 -68.44
CA GLU A 1022 -53.64 -16.60 -67.06
C GLU A 1022 -53.03 -17.61 -66.03
N GLN A 1023 -53.02 -17.38 -64.70
CA GLN A 1023 -53.36 -16.18 -63.90
C GLN A 1023 -52.72 -16.17 -62.49
N THR A 1024 -52.69 -14.97 -61.91
CA THR A 1024 -52.74 -14.55 -60.49
C THR A 1024 -53.35 -15.54 -59.46
N THR A 1025 -53.16 -15.46 -58.13
CA THR A 1025 -52.98 -14.34 -57.15
C THR A 1025 -52.62 -14.99 -55.77
N ALA A 1026 -52.29 -14.34 -54.64
CA ALA A 1026 -52.14 -12.95 -54.18
C ALA A 1026 -51.10 -12.96 -53.04
N SER A 1027 -50.11 -12.07 -53.00
CA SER A 1027 -50.12 -10.77 -52.30
C SER A 1027 -50.22 -10.89 -50.77
N THR A 1028 -49.11 -10.68 -50.03
CA THR A 1028 -48.67 -9.42 -49.36
C THR A 1028 -48.87 -9.54 -47.83
N GLU A 1029 -48.17 -8.81 -46.94
CA GLU A 1029 -47.36 -7.59 -47.11
C GLU A 1029 -46.27 -7.46 -46.01
N GLN A 1030 -45.11 -6.85 -46.35
CA GLN A 1030 -44.26 -5.89 -45.58
C GLN A 1030 -43.94 -6.14 -44.05
N THR A 1031 -42.82 -5.66 -43.48
CA THR A 1031 -41.82 -4.66 -43.91
C THR A 1031 -40.45 -4.94 -43.25
N SER A 1032 -39.35 -4.56 -43.91
CA SER A 1032 -38.02 -4.36 -43.31
C SER A 1032 -37.85 -2.89 -42.85
N PRO A 1033 -36.92 -2.61 -41.90
CA PRO A 1033 -35.79 -1.76 -42.32
C PRO A 1033 -34.40 -2.32 -41.90
N HIS A 1034 -33.40 -2.04 -42.74
CA HIS A 1034 -31.96 -2.06 -42.39
C HIS A 1034 -31.60 -0.83 -41.49
N GLU A 1035 -30.35 -0.43 -41.20
CA GLU A 1035 -29.28 0.09 -42.10
C GLU A 1035 -27.84 0.03 -41.47
N LYS A 1036 -26.78 0.20 -42.30
CA LYS A 1036 -25.34 -0.09 -42.08
C LYS A 1036 -24.55 0.96 -41.27
N SER A 1037 -23.28 0.62 -40.94
CA SER A 1037 -22.02 1.24 -41.49
C SER A 1037 -20.81 0.59 -40.78
N GLN A 1038 -19.74 0.06 -41.42
CA GLN A 1038 -18.65 0.69 -42.20
C GLN A 1038 -17.85 1.76 -41.42
N THR A 1039 -16.57 2.08 -41.68
CA THR A 1039 -15.53 1.66 -42.67
C THR A 1039 -14.18 1.52 -41.92
N ALA A 1040 -13.22 0.64 -42.26
CA ALA A 1040 -12.23 0.68 -43.37
C ALA A 1040 -11.25 1.90 -43.32
N ALA A 1041 -9.97 1.84 -43.73
CA ALA A 1041 -9.00 0.75 -43.98
C ALA A 1041 -7.58 1.37 -44.27
N ASP A 1042 -6.65 0.54 -44.76
CA ASP A 1042 -5.57 0.88 -45.73
C ASP A 1042 -4.25 1.57 -45.31
N THR A 1043 -3.07 1.27 -45.91
CA THR A 1043 -2.44 0.00 -46.40
C THR A 1043 -0.91 0.21 -46.66
N PHE A 1044 -0.24 -0.70 -47.40
CA PHE A 1044 1.19 -0.85 -47.78
C PHE A 1044 2.06 -1.69 -46.79
N ASP A 1045 2.64 -2.86 -47.11
CA ASP A 1045 3.20 -3.49 -48.35
C ASP A 1045 4.66 -3.03 -48.69
N SER A 1046 5.64 -3.86 -49.08
CA SER A 1046 5.72 -5.33 -49.38
C SER A 1046 7.04 -5.97 -48.86
N ALA A 1047 7.17 -7.31 -49.02
CA ALA A 1047 8.26 -8.14 -48.49
C ALA A 1047 9.54 -8.25 -49.35
N ARG A 1048 10.66 -8.73 -48.74
CA ARG A 1048 11.46 -9.87 -49.27
C ARG A 1048 12.59 -10.39 -48.35
N ASN A 1049 12.68 -11.74 -48.26
CA ASN A 1049 13.84 -12.67 -48.27
C ASN A 1049 15.09 -12.42 -47.36
N GLU A 1050 15.83 -13.42 -46.86
CA GLU A 1050 15.81 -14.89 -47.07
C GLU A 1050 16.41 -15.66 -45.85
N HIS A 1051 16.24 -17.00 -45.80
CA HIS A 1051 16.87 -17.90 -44.81
C HIS A 1051 18.22 -18.47 -45.32
N TRP A 1052 19.01 -19.14 -44.46
CA TRP A 1052 19.46 -20.54 -44.66
C TRP A 1052 20.35 -21.11 -43.52
N ILE A 1053 20.39 -22.46 -43.42
CA ILE A 1053 21.24 -23.35 -42.58
C ILE A 1053 20.96 -23.29 -41.04
N LEU A 1054 20.44 -24.30 -40.31
CA LEU A 1054 20.21 -25.77 -40.44
C LEU A 1054 21.26 -26.69 -39.76
N ALA A 1055 20.75 -27.81 -39.21
CA ALA A 1055 21.42 -28.86 -38.42
C ALA A 1055 21.70 -28.56 -36.92
N GLY A 1056 21.56 -29.51 -36.00
CA GLY A 1056 20.95 -30.85 -36.15
C GLY A 1056 21.27 -31.85 -35.02
N LEU A 1057 20.51 -32.96 -35.01
CA LEU A 1057 20.70 -34.21 -34.23
C LEU A 1057 20.47 -34.11 -32.69
N VAL A 1058 19.58 -34.88 -32.03
CA VAL A 1058 19.28 -36.35 -31.97
C VAL A 1058 20.17 -37.09 -30.96
N SER A 1059 19.70 -37.99 -30.08
CA SER A 1059 18.36 -38.36 -29.57
C SER A 1059 18.53 -39.41 -28.44
N VAL A 1060 17.40 -39.95 -27.94
CA VAL A 1060 17.22 -41.31 -27.36
C VAL A 1060 17.29 -41.43 -25.82
N LEU A 1061 16.12 -41.77 -25.27
CA LEU A 1061 15.78 -42.54 -24.06
C LEU A 1061 16.90 -42.84 -23.03
N ALA A 1062 16.77 -42.50 -21.75
CA ALA A 1062 15.71 -42.83 -20.77
C ALA A 1062 15.60 -44.33 -20.42
N LEU A 1063 15.49 -44.66 -19.12
CA LEU A 1063 14.69 -45.76 -18.55
C LEU A 1063 14.87 -45.81 -17.00
N LEU A 1064 13.75 -45.97 -16.28
CA LEU A 1064 13.62 -46.67 -14.97
C LEU A 1064 14.34 -46.11 -13.71
N CYS A 1065 13.89 -46.38 -12.47
CA CYS A 1065 12.53 -46.48 -11.91
C CYS A 1065 12.60 -46.58 -10.37
N ILE A 1066 11.45 -46.36 -9.69
CA ILE A 1066 11.10 -46.88 -8.34
C ILE A 1066 12.05 -46.54 -7.16
N GLY A 1067 11.56 -45.78 -6.17
CA GLY A 1067 12.28 -45.51 -4.91
C GLY A 1067 11.34 -45.25 -3.72
N ILE A 1068 10.97 -46.29 -2.98
CA ILE A 1068 9.97 -46.22 -1.91
C ILE A 1068 10.58 -45.78 -0.56
N ARG A 1069 10.00 -44.72 0.02
CA ARG A 1069 10.01 -44.32 1.45
C ARG A 1069 11.33 -43.84 2.11
N ARG A 1070 11.08 -43.08 3.19
CA ARG A 1070 11.81 -42.94 4.47
C ARG A 1070 12.90 -41.86 4.61
N PHE A 1071 12.67 -41.10 5.69
CA PHE A 1071 13.61 -40.57 6.69
C PHE A 1071 14.15 -39.14 6.56
N ASN A 1072 13.74 -38.35 7.57
CA ASN A 1072 14.44 -37.24 8.22
C ASN A 1072 14.74 -35.95 7.44
N ARG A 1073 13.93 -34.93 7.77
CA ARG A 1073 14.36 -33.74 8.51
C ARG A 1073 15.79 -33.23 8.19
N LYS A 1074 15.88 -32.06 7.57
CA LYS A 1074 15.46 -30.80 8.21
C LYS A 1074 14.76 -29.90 7.21
#